data_AF-A0A848NDC1-F1
#
_entry.id   AF-A0A848NDC1-F1
#
_cell.length_a   1.000
_cell.length_b   1.000
_cell.length_c   1.000
_cell.angle_alpha   90.00
_cell.angle_beta   90.00
_cell.angle_gamma   90.00
#
_symmetry.space_group_name_H-M   'P 1'
#
loop_
_entity.id
_entity.type
_entity.pdbx_description
1 polymer ?
#
loop_
_entity_poly.entity_id
_entity_poly.type
_entity_poly.pdbx_seq_one_letter_code
_entity_poly.pdbx_strand_id
1 'polypeptide(L)'
;MHRYQQSARALGAAALISLVAACGGDKDDDNDTSPVAETPPVAQPAAVQVAFMPDIHFHDVYADFKDGSFPGIPNPKRGDNATIRTMYAQLTSTRLFNENYFAFLAALDDAVARGVKYIALPGDFSDDGQPVHMRGLVKIMDDYTRKHGIQFFAAPGNHDPVRPFNQANGKSDYLGLDPTTGAIGFSQPIYSRGGNAACSTPYAGDWARVGDTYCTEEVLHMGYAGITEALTQHGFMPKPEYLYYETPYSSYKYEDYNYNTALSQASWINRQYEICAQGTGGPNKPANYTFCKMVPDTSYVVEPVKGVWLVGIDANVYVPTGNGANDFTGSGDQGYNKMLTHKAHVIKWLADVVARGKAQGKQVVAFSHFPMTEFFNGASDDIEALLGANKMQMVRRPAENTTRALADTGLKVHVGGHMHFNDTASRNYGGDKALFNIQAPSMASYVPAYKLMTMQGPDQIELQTIRLDKVPRFDELFDLYRAEHAYTVPPRWDVSILDAKDYGDFNYRYMSELVRLRLLNDDWRCEMRELVKSPLTGADLLVLSQLRTSVTLGELQNTGDRAQLTPEFFNCLYVAGGPTASNPAFAGDMADATTRAQALAQANGMQLADFARWKALDMAGDFVRLANAGDLAYADIPAQRASQYKLLAQALSQTNASMQMNGDRVSDANTPADMFKARFKPLMAIMLKLADGLPSEHIRLDLKTNSLVNLSTTPSPF
;
A
#
# COMPACT_ATOMS: atom_id res chain seq x y z
N MET A 1 49.16 -4.25 35.65
CA MET A 1 49.94 -5.47 36.00
C MET A 1 49.57 -6.55 34.98
N HIS A 2 50.40 -6.73 33.93
CA HIS A 2 51.20 -7.93 33.65
C HIS A 2 50.35 -9.19 33.35
N ARG A 3 50.14 -9.54 32.07
CA ARG A 3 51.01 -10.31 31.12
C ARG A 3 50.88 -11.83 31.30
N TYR A 4 50.55 -12.53 30.21
CA TYR A 4 51.28 -13.63 29.54
C TYR A 4 50.43 -14.08 28.32
N GLN A 5 50.84 -13.76 27.08
CA GLN A 5 51.50 -14.63 26.06
C GLN A 5 50.60 -15.77 25.51
N GLN A 6 50.67 -16.24 24.26
CA GLN A 6 51.20 -15.85 22.94
C GLN A 6 51.01 -17.14 22.11
N SER A 7 50.49 -17.08 20.89
CA SER A 7 50.95 -17.96 19.81
C SER A 7 50.39 -17.51 18.47
N ALA A 8 51.30 -17.08 17.60
CA ALA A 8 51.10 -16.72 16.21
C ALA A 8 51.10 -17.97 15.32
N ARG A 9 50.40 -17.91 14.19
CA ARG A 9 50.81 -18.55 12.93
C ARG A 9 50.20 -17.79 11.75
N ALA A 10 51.09 -17.44 10.82
CA ALA A 10 50.85 -16.74 9.57
C ALA A 10 50.77 -17.73 8.40
N LEU A 11 50.57 -17.16 7.19
CA LEU A 11 50.58 -17.74 5.83
C LEU A 11 49.18 -18.04 5.27
N GLY A 12 48.81 -17.63 4.07
CA GLY A 12 49.54 -16.93 3.02
C GLY A 12 48.60 -16.58 1.86
N ALA A 13 48.89 -15.47 1.18
CA ALA A 13 48.21 -15.03 -0.03
C ALA A 13 48.68 -15.85 -1.24
N ALA A 14 47.75 -16.29 -2.08
CA ALA A 14 48.05 -16.92 -3.37
C ALA A 14 47.65 -15.95 -4.50
N ALA A 15 48.66 -15.41 -5.17
CA ALA A 15 48.54 -14.73 -6.46
C ALA A 15 48.76 -15.77 -7.57
N LEU A 16 47.84 -15.87 -8.51
CA LEU A 16 47.97 -16.71 -9.71
C LEU A 16 48.52 -15.86 -10.86
N ILE A 17 49.76 -16.15 -11.23
CA ILE A 17 50.41 -15.73 -12.48
C ILE A 17 50.43 -16.96 -13.37
N SER A 18 49.83 -16.87 -14.56
CA SER A 18 49.88 -17.91 -15.59
C SER A 18 50.73 -17.43 -16.75
N LEU A 19 51.87 -18.09 -16.96
CA LEU A 19 52.78 -17.94 -18.10
C LEU A 19 53.07 -19.36 -18.63
N VAL A 20 52.62 -19.67 -19.85
CA VAL A 20 53.11 -20.77 -20.73
C VAL A 20 52.80 -20.31 -22.17
N ALA A 21 53.78 -19.81 -22.92
CA ALA A 21 54.75 -20.52 -23.78
C ALA A 21 54.19 -20.98 -25.14
N ALA A 22 54.94 -20.63 -26.17
CA ALA A 22 54.62 -20.73 -27.59
C ALA A 22 55.15 -22.00 -28.26
N CYS A 23 54.44 -22.43 -29.31
CA CYS A 23 54.86 -23.16 -30.52
C CYS A 23 53.72 -22.86 -31.52
N GLY A 24 53.84 -22.49 -32.80
CA GLY A 24 54.89 -22.54 -33.81
C GLY A 24 54.16 -22.78 -35.15
N GLY A 25 54.48 -22.05 -36.22
CA GLY A 25 53.96 -22.34 -37.56
C GLY A 25 53.88 -21.14 -38.50
N ASP A 26 54.90 -20.98 -39.33
CA ASP A 26 54.96 -20.08 -40.49
C ASP A 26 53.80 -20.27 -41.48
N LYS A 27 53.34 -19.16 -42.06
CA LYS A 27 53.23 -18.96 -43.51
C LYS A 27 52.89 -17.50 -43.83
N ASP A 28 53.64 -16.97 -44.79
CA ASP A 28 53.50 -15.67 -45.44
C ASP A 28 52.08 -15.42 -45.94
N ASP A 29 51.58 -14.20 -45.73
CA ASP A 29 50.84 -13.44 -46.74
C ASP A 29 50.76 -11.96 -46.31
N ASP A 30 51.24 -11.09 -47.20
CA ASP A 30 51.18 -9.64 -47.10
C ASP A 30 49.74 -9.14 -46.98
N ASN A 31 49.43 -8.45 -45.89
CA ASN A 31 48.40 -7.41 -45.88
C ASN A 31 48.67 -6.41 -44.75
N ASP A 32 49.23 -5.26 -45.12
CA ASP A 32 49.43 -4.11 -44.25
C ASP A 32 48.05 -3.53 -43.84
N THR A 33 47.53 -4.02 -42.72
CA THR A 33 46.50 -3.33 -41.94
C THR A 33 46.95 -3.29 -40.50
N SER A 34 47.58 -2.19 -40.13
CA SER A 34 47.89 -1.88 -38.73
C SER A 34 46.61 -2.03 -37.87
N PRO A 35 46.61 -2.81 -36.78
CA PRO A 35 45.44 -2.90 -35.92
C PRO A 35 45.26 -1.57 -35.22
N VAL A 36 44.17 -0.88 -35.56
CA VAL A 36 43.65 0.25 -34.77
C VAL A 36 43.42 -0.29 -33.37
N ALA A 37 44.14 0.25 -32.38
CA ALA A 37 43.92 -0.07 -30.98
C ALA A 37 42.41 0.03 -30.69
N GLU A 38 41.81 -1.07 -30.24
CA GLU A 38 40.42 -1.06 -29.78
C GLU A 38 40.31 0.00 -28.70
N THR A 39 39.63 1.11 -29.04
CA THR A 39 39.16 2.08 -28.08
C THR A 39 38.47 1.30 -26.97
N PRO A 40 38.87 1.44 -25.69
CA PRO A 40 38.14 0.81 -24.60
C PRO A 40 36.66 1.11 -24.77
N PRO A 41 35.75 0.14 -24.60
CA PRO A 41 34.33 0.44 -24.68
C PRO A 41 34.07 1.62 -23.75
N VAL A 42 33.57 2.73 -24.32
CA VAL A 42 33.12 3.88 -23.55
C VAL A 42 32.19 3.29 -22.51
N ALA A 43 32.60 3.33 -21.23
CA ALA A 43 31.79 2.85 -20.13
C ALA A 43 30.43 3.54 -20.29
N GLN A 44 29.39 2.78 -20.62
CA GLN A 44 28.06 3.35 -20.69
C GLN A 44 27.81 4.03 -19.35
N PRO A 45 27.33 5.28 -19.33
CA PRO A 45 26.95 5.91 -18.08
C PRO A 45 26.04 4.95 -17.31
N ALA A 46 26.35 4.70 -16.04
CA ALA A 46 25.52 3.84 -15.21
C ALA A 46 24.06 4.34 -15.28
N ALA A 47 23.12 3.44 -15.55
CA ALA A 47 21.71 3.78 -15.68
C ALA A 47 21.23 4.49 -14.40
N VAL A 48 20.45 5.57 -14.56
CA VAL A 48 19.90 6.29 -13.41
C VAL A 48 18.81 5.44 -12.77
N GLN A 49 18.92 5.23 -11.45
CA GLN A 49 17.96 4.46 -10.67
C GLN A 49 17.29 5.33 -9.61
N VAL A 50 15.97 5.15 -9.47
CA VAL A 50 15.15 5.79 -8.43
C VAL A 50 14.33 4.70 -7.74
N ALA A 51 14.46 4.58 -6.42
CA ALA A 51 13.57 3.76 -5.62
C ALA A 51 12.37 4.59 -5.15
N PHE A 52 11.18 4.01 -5.21
CA PHE A 52 9.93 4.61 -4.71
C PHE A 52 9.44 3.80 -3.51
N MET A 53 9.36 4.46 -2.36
CA MET A 53 8.99 3.88 -1.07
C MET A 53 7.80 4.67 -0.48
N PRO A 54 6.56 4.43 -0.96
CA PRO A 54 5.37 5.10 -0.42
C PRO A 54 4.91 4.45 0.88
N ASP A 55 4.03 5.14 1.60
CA ASP A 55 3.25 4.56 2.69
C ASP A 55 4.13 3.82 3.72
N ILE A 56 5.26 4.43 4.06
CA ILE A 56 6.17 3.89 5.09
C ILE A 56 5.44 3.89 6.43
N HIS A 57 4.60 4.92 6.66
CA HIS A 57 3.84 5.14 7.89
C HIS A 57 4.74 5.09 9.12
N PHE A 58 5.94 5.68 9.00
CA PHE A 58 7.01 5.47 9.96
C PHE A 58 6.56 5.79 11.38
N HIS A 59 6.59 4.77 12.22
CA HIS A 59 6.35 4.84 13.65
C HIS A 59 7.66 4.48 14.33
N ASP A 60 8.25 5.43 15.05
CA ASP A 60 9.46 5.16 15.81
C ASP A 60 9.14 4.24 17.00
N VAL A 61 9.41 2.94 16.84
CA VAL A 61 9.16 1.91 17.87
C VAL A 61 10.06 2.06 19.10
N TYR A 62 11.05 2.96 19.05
CA TYR A 62 11.92 3.36 20.15
C TYR A 62 11.87 4.88 20.39
N ALA A 63 10.71 5.47 20.08
CA ALA A 63 10.46 6.90 20.21
C ALA A 63 10.85 7.44 21.59
N ASP A 64 11.68 8.48 21.57
CA ASP A 64 12.05 9.27 22.74
C ASP A 64 11.16 10.52 22.81
N PHE A 65 10.22 10.50 23.77
CA PHE A 65 9.38 11.64 24.13
C PHE A 65 10.24 12.66 24.88
N LYS A 66 10.63 13.74 24.20
CA LYS A 66 11.63 14.69 24.71
C LYS A 66 11.14 15.50 25.89
N ASP A 67 9.83 15.60 26.05
CA ASP A 67 9.17 16.19 27.21
C ASP A 67 9.15 15.26 28.45
N GLY A 68 9.57 14.00 28.30
CA GLY A 68 9.58 12.98 29.35
C GLY A 68 8.20 12.40 29.69
N SER A 69 7.20 12.60 28.83
CA SER A 69 5.81 12.19 29.09
C SER A 69 5.58 10.70 29.12
N PHE A 70 5.96 9.97 28.06
CA PHE A 70 5.74 8.54 27.95
C PHE A 70 7.08 7.79 27.91
N PRO A 71 7.38 6.93 28.91
CA PRO A 71 8.65 6.23 28.98
C PRO A 71 8.72 4.98 28.08
N GLY A 72 7.61 4.55 27.46
CA GLY A 72 7.51 3.27 26.76
C GLY A 72 7.33 2.06 27.70
N ILE A 73 7.35 0.86 27.13
CA ILE A 73 7.26 -0.42 27.86
C ILE A 73 8.58 -1.21 27.75
N PRO A 74 9.01 -1.95 28.78
CA PRO A 74 10.26 -2.71 28.71
C PRO A 74 10.26 -3.76 27.58
N ASN A 75 11.24 -3.72 26.68
CA ASN A 75 11.44 -4.77 25.67
C ASN A 75 12.50 -5.77 26.16
N PRO A 76 12.13 -7.02 26.50
CA PRO A 76 13.07 -7.99 27.07
C PRO A 76 14.15 -8.46 26.09
N LYS A 77 13.89 -8.41 24.76
CA LYS A 77 14.87 -8.84 23.75
C LYS A 77 15.99 -7.81 23.55
N ARG A 78 15.67 -6.52 23.63
CA ARG A 78 16.59 -5.41 23.34
C ARG A 78 17.20 -4.77 24.60
N GLY A 79 16.44 -4.69 25.68
CA GLY A 79 16.81 -4.03 26.93
C GLY A 79 16.40 -2.56 27.05
N ASP A 80 16.04 -1.90 25.95
CA ASP A 80 15.44 -0.55 25.94
C ASP A 80 13.90 -0.63 26.04
N ASN A 81 13.24 0.50 26.29
CA ASN A 81 11.79 0.58 26.23
C ASN A 81 11.30 0.72 24.78
N ALA A 82 10.15 0.11 24.48
CA ALA A 82 9.45 0.18 23.20
C ALA A 82 8.26 1.15 23.30
N THR A 83 8.05 1.92 22.24
CA THR A 83 6.87 2.76 22.02
C THR A 83 6.14 2.19 20.82
N ILE A 84 5.22 1.27 21.04
CA ILE A 84 4.56 0.52 19.96
C ILE A 84 3.05 0.58 20.09
N ARG A 85 2.34 0.33 18.99
CA ARG A 85 0.89 0.12 18.99
C ARG A 85 0.56 -1.32 19.36
N THR A 86 -0.64 -1.53 19.90
CA THR A 86 -1.13 -2.89 20.19
C THR A 86 -1.23 -3.74 18.92
N MET A 87 -0.99 -5.04 19.03
CA MET A 87 -1.17 -6.01 17.95
C MET A 87 -2.61 -6.02 17.45
N TYR A 88 -3.60 -5.88 18.35
CA TYR A 88 -4.99 -5.74 17.94
C TYR A 88 -5.24 -4.52 17.05
N ALA A 89 -4.61 -3.38 17.34
CA ALA A 89 -4.68 -2.22 16.46
C ALA A 89 -4.04 -2.50 15.09
N GLN A 90 -2.89 -3.20 15.06
CA GLN A 90 -2.24 -3.59 13.80
C GLN A 90 -3.18 -4.48 12.96
N LEU A 91 -3.77 -5.52 13.56
CA LEU A 91 -4.59 -6.52 12.87
C LEU A 91 -5.98 -6.02 12.43
N THR A 92 -6.36 -4.81 12.83
CA THR A 92 -7.60 -4.15 12.41
C THR A 92 -7.34 -2.90 11.56
N SER A 93 -6.07 -2.62 11.24
CA SER A 93 -5.65 -1.52 10.38
C SER A 93 -5.30 -2.04 8.99
N THR A 94 -5.42 -1.20 7.96
CA THR A 94 -4.96 -1.52 6.58
C THR A 94 -3.45 -1.39 6.41
N ARG A 95 -2.74 -1.09 7.51
CA ARG A 95 -1.28 -1.09 7.66
C ARG A 95 -0.86 -1.62 9.02
N LEU A 96 0.30 -2.25 9.06
CA LEU A 96 1.09 -2.45 10.27
C LEU A 96 1.58 -1.09 10.79
N PHE A 97 1.75 -1.02 12.11
CA PHE A 97 2.21 0.19 12.80
C PHE A 97 3.63 0.05 13.33
N ASN A 98 4.10 -1.17 13.61
CA ASN A 98 5.35 -1.35 14.33
C ASN A 98 6.46 -1.92 13.43
N GLU A 99 6.17 -3.01 12.70
CA GLU A 99 7.20 -3.72 11.93
C GLU A 99 7.72 -2.93 10.72
N ASN A 100 6.95 -1.94 10.24
CA ASN A 100 7.36 -1.02 9.18
C ASN A 100 8.60 -0.19 9.56
N TYR A 101 8.91 -0.01 10.86
CA TYR A 101 10.20 0.52 11.30
C TYR A 101 11.37 -0.31 10.77
N PHE A 102 11.29 -1.64 10.93
CA PHE A 102 12.35 -2.56 10.48
C PHE A 102 12.33 -2.72 8.96
N ALA A 103 11.14 -2.74 8.35
CA ALA A 103 10.98 -2.84 6.90
C ALA A 103 11.61 -1.64 6.18
N PHE A 104 11.47 -0.43 6.74
CA PHE A 104 12.09 0.77 6.18
C PHE A 104 13.63 0.68 6.18
N LEU A 105 14.22 0.27 7.31
CA LEU A 105 15.66 0.05 7.39
C LEU A 105 16.14 -1.02 6.39
N ALA A 106 15.41 -2.14 6.28
CA ALA A 106 15.73 -3.20 5.33
C ALA A 106 15.64 -2.72 3.87
N ALA A 107 14.63 -1.91 3.53
CA ALA A 107 14.48 -1.33 2.20
C ALA A 107 15.61 -0.35 1.86
N LEU A 108 16.03 0.48 2.82
CA LEU A 108 17.16 1.38 2.65
C LEU A 108 18.48 0.61 2.49
N ASP A 109 18.72 -0.44 3.28
CA ASP A 109 19.89 -1.31 3.17
C ASP A 109 19.95 -2.01 1.81
N ASP A 110 18.82 -2.55 1.34
CA ASP A 110 18.73 -3.19 0.01
C ASP A 110 18.95 -2.17 -1.11
N ALA A 111 18.37 -0.96 -1.03
CA ALA A 111 18.62 0.12 -1.98
C ALA A 111 20.11 0.53 -2.02
N VAL A 112 20.77 0.62 -0.86
CA VAL A 112 22.21 0.89 -0.76
C VAL A 112 23.03 -0.24 -1.38
N ALA A 113 22.68 -1.50 -1.12
CA ALA A 113 23.36 -2.66 -1.69
C ALA A 113 23.26 -2.72 -3.22
N ARG A 114 22.15 -2.21 -3.79
CA ARG A 114 21.94 -2.06 -5.24
C ARG A 114 22.62 -0.82 -5.84
N GLY A 115 23.22 0.04 -5.01
CA GLY A 115 23.86 1.27 -5.47
C GLY A 115 22.91 2.42 -5.80
N VAL A 116 21.64 2.33 -5.39
CA VAL A 116 20.63 3.38 -5.60
C VAL A 116 21.05 4.63 -4.81
N LYS A 117 20.93 5.81 -5.44
CA LYS A 117 21.22 7.11 -4.82
C LYS A 117 20.00 7.99 -4.63
N TYR A 118 18.93 7.75 -5.38
CA TYR A 118 17.72 8.56 -5.36
C TYR A 118 16.56 7.74 -4.81
N ILE A 119 15.93 8.24 -3.75
CA ILE A 119 14.76 7.62 -3.13
C ILE A 119 13.62 8.65 -3.11
N ALA A 120 12.50 8.32 -3.74
CA ALA A 120 11.28 9.08 -3.67
C ALA A 120 10.33 8.47 -2.63
N LEU A 121 9.61 9.32 -1.91
CA LEU A 121 8.62 9.00 -0.88
C LEU A 121 7.24 9.54 -1.33
N PRO A 122 6.45 8.75 -2.09
CA PRO A 122 5.11 9.14 -2.56
C PRO A 122 4.05 9.09 -1.45
N GLY A 123 4.21 9.96 -0.45
CA GLY A 123 3.27 10.18 0.64
C GLY A 123 3.27 9.11 1.72
N ASP A 124 2.62 9.48 2.83
CA ASP A 124 2.48 8.73 4.06
C ASP A 124 3.82 8.15 4.53
N PHE A 125 4.85 8.99 4.55
CA PHE A 125 6.16 8.61 5.07
C PHE A 125 6.19 8.55 6.60
N SER A 126 5.20 9.15 7.28
CA SER A 126 5.12 9.24 8.74
C SER A 126 3.79 8.77 9.33
N ASP A 127 3.79 8.40 10.61
CA ASP A 127 2.56 8.13 11.36
C ASP A 127 1.92 9.45 11.83
N ASP A 128 0.93 9.92 11.07
CA ASP A 128 0.11 11.12 11.33
C ASP A 128 0.92 12.44 11.49
N GLY A 129 2.13 12.48 10.95
CA GLY A 129 3.01 13.64 11.08
C GLY A 129 3.39 13.96 12.51
N GLN A 130 3.34 12.98 13.41
CA GLN A 130 3.58 13.24 14.83
C GLN A 130 5.03 13.64 15.08
N PRO A 131 5.30 14.70 15.89
CA PRO A 131 6.65 15.17 16.15
C PRO A 131 7.62 14.08 16.58
N VAL A 132 7.16 13.17 17.44
CA VAL A 132 7.99 12.08 17.96
C VAL A 132 8.48 11.12 16.87
N HIS A 133 7.60 10.73 15.94
CA HIS A 133 7.94 9.80 14.87
C HIS A 133 8.71 10.50 13.73
N MET A 134 8.41 11.76 13.45
CA MET A 134 9.16 12.57 12.49
C MET A 134 10.63 12.73 12.87
N ARG A 135 10.95 12.91 14.16
CA ARG A 135 12.35 12.95 14.62
C ARG A 135 13.08 11.64 14.35
N GLY A 136 12.44 10.50 14.59
CA GLY A 136 13.00 9.18 14.30
C GLY A 136 13.26 8.97 12.80
N LEU A 137 12.29 9.35 11.97
CA LEU A 137 12.39 9.27 10.50
C LEU A 137 13.56 10.10 9.98
N VAL A 138 13.62 11.38 10.36
CA VAL A 138 14.69 12.31 9.94
C VAL A 138 16.06 11.80 10.38
N LYS A 139 16.19 11.28 11.61
CA LYS A 139 17.43 10.70 12.10
C LYS A 139 17.92 9.54 11.23
N ILE A 140 17.02 8.66 10.78
CA ILE A 140 17.36 7.56 9.86
C ILE A 140 17.80 8.14 8.52
N MET A 141 17.02 9.05 7.93
CA MET A 141 17.33 9.65 6.64
C MET A 141 18.68 10.39 6.64
N ASP A 142 18.96 11.17 7.68
CA ASP A 142 20.25 11.85 7.89
C ASP A 142 21.42 10.86 7.89
N ASP A 143 21.24 9.71 8.57
CA ASP A 143 22.28 8.69 8.66
C ASP A 143 22.58 8.06 7.30
N TYR A 144 21.55 7.70 6.53
CA TYR A 144 21.71 7.14 5.18
C TYR A 144 22.22 8.15 4.17
N THR A 145 21.80 9.41 4.25
CA THR A 145 22.36 10.49 3.43
C THR A 145 23.86 10.66 3.72
N ARG A 146 24.26 10.74 4.99
CA ARG A 146 25.66 10.95 5.38
C ARG A 146 26.56 9.76 5.06
N LYS A 147 26.11 8.52 5.33
CA LYS A 147 26.93 7.31 5.16
C LYS A 147 26.97 6.82 3.72
N HIS A 148 25.87 6.96 2.98
CA HIS A 148 25.70 6.31 1.68
C HIS A 148 25.43 7.29 0.54
N GLY A 149 25.26 8.59 0.82
CA GLY A 149 24.99 9.62 -0.19
C GLY A 149 23.58 9.51 -0.77
N ILE A 150 22.63 8.94 -0.03
CA ILE A 150 21.22 8.87 -0.45
C ILE A 150 20.62 10.28 -0.47
N GLN A 151 19.89 10.59 -1.53
CA GLN A 151 19.07 11.79 -1.64
C GLN A 151 17.60 11.41 -1.65
N PHE A 152 16.85 12.01 -0.74
CA PHE A 152 15.42 11.79 -0.59
C PHE A 152 14.59 12.89 -1.26
N PHE A 153 13.52 12.46 -1.93
CA PHE A 153 12.49 13.29 -2.56
C PHE A 153 11.14 12.92 -1.94
N ALA A 154 10.28 13.87 -1.62
CA ALA A 154 9.04 13.58 -0.89
C ALA A 154 7.86 14.36 -1.45
N ALA A 155 6.71 13.71 -1.53
CA ALA A 155 5.41 14.33 -1.72
C ALA A 155 4.55 13.91 -0.52
N PRO A 156 3.76 14.80 0.10
CA PRO A 156 2.99 14.42 1.29
C PRO A 156 1.80 13.54 0.94
N GLY A 157 1.47 12.63 1.84
CA GLY A 157 0.22 11.87 1.86
C GLY A 157 -0.75 12.38 2.92
N ASN A 158 -1.90 11.72 3.06
CA ASN A 158 -2.95 12.17 3.99
C ASN A 158 -2.66 11.88 5.47
N HIS A 159 -1.55 11.20 5.78
CA HIS A 159 -1.02 11.00 7.12
C HIS A 159 0.25 11.83 7.40
N ASP A 160 0.77 12.61 6.46
CA ASP A 160 1.95 13.44 6.72
C ASP A 160 1.56 14.78 7.34
N PRO A 161 0.86 15.68 6.63
CA PRO A 161 -0.12 16.50 7.29
C PRO A 161 -1.47 15.79 7.22
N VAL A 162 -2.08 15.48 8.37
CA VAL A 162 -3.47 15.01 8.40
C VAL A 162 -4.45 16.14 8.02
N ARG A 163 -4.04 17.38 8.28
CA ARG A 163 -4.73 18.63 7.95
C ARG A 163 -3.71 19.71 7.60
N PRO A 164 -4.10 20.84 6.96
CA PRO A 164 -3.16 21.88 6.59
C PRO A 164 -2.39 22.47 7.78
N PHE A 165 -3.04 22.52 8.95
CA PHE A 165 -2.55 23.11 10.19
C PHE A 165 -2.64 22.11 11.34
N ASN A 166 -1.85 22.33 12.39
CA ASN A 166 -1.78 21.47 13.57
C ASN A 166 -3.18 21.15 14.12
N GLN A 167 -3.41 19.87 14.42
CA GLN A 167 -4.63 19.39 15.09
C GLN A 167 -4.28 18.73 16.42
N ALA A 168 -5.10 19.02 17.42
CA ALA A 168 -5.15 18.22 18.63
C ALA A 168 -5.63 16.79 18.28
N ASN A 169 -4.85 15.78 18.62
CA ASN A 169 -5.16 14.38 18.30
C ASN A 169 -4.29 13.39 19.10
N GLY A 170 -4.34 12.10 18.76
CA GLY A 170 -3.55 11.05 19.40
C GLY A 170 -4.15 9.68 19.16
N LYS A 171 -3.72 8.69 19.94
CA LYS A 171 -4.18 7.30 19.82
C LYS A 171 -4.49 6.69 21.17
N SER A 172 -5.44 5.75 21.20
CA SER A 172 -5.90 5.09 22.44
C SER A 172 -5.20 3.76 22.73
N ASP A 173 -4.33 3.33 21.83
CA ASP A 173 -3.93 1.93 21.61
C ASP A 173 -2.42 1.80 21.38
N TYR A 174 -1.63 2.67 22.02
CA TYR A 174 -0.24 2.32 22.32
C TYR A 174 -0.26 1.12 23.28
N LEU A 175 0.73 0.23 23.21
CA LEU A 175 0.86 -0.86 24.17
C LEU A 175 1.46 -0.30 25.46
N GLY A 176 0.81 -0.57 26.59
CA GLY A 176 1.18 -0.05 27.90
C GLY A 176 1.21 -1.10 28.99
N LEU A 177 1.56 -0.61 30.19
CA LEU A 177 1.48 -1.34 31.44
C LEU A 177 0.13 -1.05 32.10
N ASP A 178 -0.56 -2.10 32.54
CA ASP A 178 -1.76 -1.96 33.33
C ASP A 178 -1.44 -1.17 34.61
N PRO A 179 -2.19 -0.07 34.89
CA PRO A 179 -1.88 0.84 35.98
C PRO A 179 -2.04 0.23 37.38
N THR A 180 -2.73 -0.91 37.50
CA THR A 180 -3.02 -1.57 38.78
C THR A 180 -2.05 -2.72 39.04
N THR A 181 -1.78 -3.53 38.02
CA THR A 181 -1.03 -4.80 38.10
C THR A 181 0.38 -4.69 37.55
N GLY A 182 0.67 -3.68 36.72
CA GLY A 182 1.92 -3.54 36.00
C GLY A 182 2.10 -4.53 34.85
N ALA A 183 1.07 -5.30 34.49
CA ALA A 183 1.14 -6.27 33.39
C ALA A 183 1.19 -5.57 32.01
N ILE A 184 1.96 -6.11 31.08
CA ILE A 184 1.98 -5.65 29.68
C ILE A 184 0.71 -6.14 28.98
N GLY A 185 0.04 -5.25 28.24
CA GLY A 185 -1.19 -5.58 27.49
C GLY A 185 -2.27 -4.51 27.54
N PHE A 186 -2.10 -3.51 28.40
CA PHE A 186 -3.02 -2.39 28.52
C PHE A 186 -2.97 -1.50 27.27
N SER A 187 -4.15 -1.09 26.78
CA SER A 187 -4.28 -0.12 25.69
C SER A 187 -4.06 1.29 26.26
N GLN A 188 -2.88 1.84 26.04
CA GLN A 188 -2.41 3.10 26.60
C GLN A 188 -2.85 4.30 25.74
N PRO A 189 -3.75 5.16 26.24
CA PRO A 189 -4.10 6.39 25.54
C PRO A 189 -3.00 7.45 25.68
N ILE A 190 -2.60 8.03 24.55
CA ILE A 190 -1.65 9.14 24.44
C ILE A 190 -2.23 10.14 23.45
N TYR A 191 -2.49 11.37 23.90
CA TYR A 191 -3.13 12.43 23.12
C TYR A 191 -2.47 13.78 23.36
N SER A 192 -2.52 14.69 22.39
CA SER A 192 -2.15 16.08 22.59
C SER A 192 -3.26 16.88 23.27
N ARG A 193 -2.97 18.13 23.64
CA ARG A 193 -3.92 18.97 24.39
C ARG A 193 -5.19 19.20 23.57
N GLY A 194 -6.33 18.85 24.15
CA GLY A 194 -7.63 18.85 23.47
C GLY A 194 -7.87 17.68 22.52
N GLY A 195 -6.93 16.72 22.41
CA GLY A 195 -7.04 15.58 21.49
C GLY A 195 -8.05 14.52 21.92
N ASN A 196 -8.40 14.50 23.21
CA ASN A 196 -9.53 13.74 23.74
C ASN A 196 -10.17 14.45 24.94
N ALA A 197 -11.19 13.83 25.53
CA ALA A 197 -11.88 14.39 26.70
C ALA A 197 -10.95 14.58 27.92
N ALA A 198 -10.03 13.64 28.18
CA ALA A 198 -9.08 13.73 29.29
C ALA A 198 -8.11 14.90 29.12
N CYS A 199 -7.55 15.06 27.92
CA CYS A 199 -6.57 16.10 27.59
C CYS A 199 -7.20 17.45 27.23
N SER A 200 -8.53 17.56 27.25
CA SER A 200 -9.26 18.84 27.19
C SER A 200 -9.28 19.57 28.54
N THR A 201 -9.01 18.86 29.64
CA THR A 201 -8.91 19.49 30.97
C THR A 201 -7.61 20.30 31.04
N PRO A 202 -7.64 21.58 31.48
CA PRO A 202 -6.42 22.36 31.63
C PRO A 202 -5.42 21.71 32.59
N TYR A 203 -4.18 21.55 32.15
CA TYR A 203 -3.05 21.12 32.96
C TYR A 203 -1.86 22.05 32.74
N ALA A 204 -1.06 22.26 33.79
CA ALA A 204 0.15 23.07 33.75
C ALA A 204 1.35 22.23 33.27
N GLY A 205 2.23 22.83 32.48
CA GLY A 205 3.41 22.17 31.90
C GLY A 205 3.21 21.69 30.46
N ASP A 206 4.30 21.15 29.90
CA ASP A 206 4.36 20.68 28.51
C ASP A 206 3.57 19.39 28.29
N TRP A 207 3.39 18.59 29.35
CA TRP A 207 2.57 17.38 29.36
C TRP A 207 1.91 17.13 30.73
N ALA A 208 0.95 16.22 30.80
CA ALA A 208 0.38 15.71 32.04
C ALA A 208 -0.11 14.26 31.90
N ARG A 209 -0.32 13.57 33.03
CA ARG A 209 -1.06 12.32 33.08
C ARG A 209 -2.41 12.54 33.75
N VAL A 210 -3.50 12.34 33.00
CA VAL A 210 -4.89 12.51 33.46
C VAL A 210 -5.58 11.15 33.49
N GLY A 211 -5.74 10.59 34.69
CA GLY A 211 -6.10 9.18 34.84
C GLY A 211 -5.04 8.29 34.19
N ASP A 212 -5.49 7.44 33.26
CA ASP A 212 -4.59 6.59 32.47
C ASP A 212 -4.16 7.21 31.15
N THR A 213 -4.51 8.46 30.85
CA THR A 213 -4.11 9.13 29.60
C THR A 213 -2.87 9.99 29.78
N TYR A 214 -1.88 9.81 28.89
CA TYR A 214 -0.79 10.77 28.71
C TYR A 214 -1.26 11.88 27.77
N CYS A 215 -1.15 13.12 28.25
CA CYS A 215 -1.47 14.32 27.51
C CYS A 215 -0.17 15.04 27.11
N THR A 216 0.24 14.97 25.85
CA THR A 216 1.53 15.50 25.34
C THR A 216 1.41 15.97 23.89
N GLU A 217 2.03 17.11 23.56
CA GLU A 217 2.11 17.59 22.17
C GLU A 217 3.00 16.71 21.28
N GLU A 218 3.77 15.77 21.83
CA GLU A 218 4.63 14.85 21.06
C GLU A 218 3.88 13.98 20.03
N VAL A 219 2.56 13.81 20.21
CA VAL A 219 1.65 13.07 19.32
C VAL A 219 0.62 13.96 18.61
N LEU A 220 0.82 15.28 18.62
CA LEU A 220 -0.03 16.22 17.86
C LEU A 220 0.07 15.91 16.35
N HIS A 221 -1.01 16.05 15.60
CA HIS A 221 -0.92 15.90 14.13
C HIS A 221 -0.38 17.21 13.54
N MET A 222 0.87 17.21 13.10
CA MET A 222 1.47 18.42 12.53
C MET A 222 0.77 18.83 11.22
N GLY A 223 0.66 20.14 11.01
CA GLY A 223 0.35 20.71 9.72
C GLY A 223 1.60 20.84 8.84
N TYR A 224 1.42 21.45 7.67
CA TYR A 224 2.51 21.65 6.70
C TYR A 224 3.72 22.38 7.27
N ALA A 225 3.54 23.34 8.18
CA ALA A 225 4.65 24.07 8.77
C ALA A 225 5.64 23.13 9.47
N GLY A 226 5.15 22.26 10.36
CA GLY A 226 5.99 21.30 11.07
C GLY A 226 6.58 20.23 10.15
N ILE A 227 5.80 19.73 9.18
CA ILE A 227 6.26 18.71 8.22
C ILE A 227 7.37 19.24 7.32
N THR A 228 7.19 20.44 6.74
CA THR A 228 8.20 21.05 5.86
C THR A 228 9.45 21.46 6.64
N GLU A 229 9.31 21.90 7.89
CA GLU A 229 10.45 22.18 8.76
C GLU A 229 11.26 20.90 9.07
N ALA A 230 10.58 19.83 9.50
CA ALA A 230 11.23 18.55 9.81
C ALA A 230 11.99 17.97 8.60
N LEU A 231 11.43 18.11 7.40
CA LEU A 231 11.99 17.61 6.14
C LEU A 231 12.79 18.66 5.35
N THR A 232 13.28 19.73 6.00
CA THR A 232 14.03 20.79 5.31
C THR A 232 15.24 20.26 4.53
N GLN A 233 15.92 19.22 5.03
CA GLN A 233 17.10 18.62 4.38
C GLN A 233 16.74 17.46 3.42
N HIS A 234 15.48 17.03 3.38
CA HIS A 234 15.04 15.82 2.70
C HIS A 234 13.69 16.01 2.04
N GLY A 235 13.64 16.12 0.71
CA GLY A 235 12.37 16.19 -0.02
C GLY A 235 12.05 17.55 -0.59
N PHE A 236 11.57 18.47 0.23
CA PHE A 236 10.85 19.66 -0.26
C PHE A 236 11.72 20.84 -0.68
N MET A 237 13.02 20.85 -0.39
CA MET A 237 13.88 22.03 -0.59
C MET A 237 14.93 21.78 -1.68
N PRO A 238 15.36 22.82 -2.42
CA PRO A 238 16.48 22.67 -3.35
C PRO A 238 17.77 22.37 -2.59
N LYS A 239 18.69 21.68 -3.25
CA LYS A 239 20.06 21.44 -2.78
C LYS A 239 21.09 22.02 -3.77
N PRO A 240 22.30 22.38 -3.31
CA PRO A 240 23.34 22.93 -4.20
C PRO A 240 23.72 22.03 -5.36
N GLU A 241 23.63 20.71 -5.18
CA GLU A 241 23.94 19.70 -6.20
C GLU A 241 22.87 19.53 -7.29
N TYR A 242 21.66 20.08 -7.10
CA TYR A 242 20.60 19.98 -8.10
C TYR A 242 20.90 20.88 -9.29
N LEU A 243 20.73 20.33 -10.50
CA LEU A 243 20.87 21.08 -11.75
C LEU A 243 19.70 22.03 -11.97
N TYR A 244 18.53 21.66 -11.44
CA TYR A 244 17.33 22.46 -11.48
C TYR A 244 16.41 22.13 -10.31
N TYR A 245 15.68 23.13 -9.85
CA TYR A 245 14.58 22.99 -8.91
C TYR A 245 13.60 24.12 -9.18
N GLU A 246 12.30 23.85 -9.21
CA GLU A 246 11.27 24.91 -9.21
C GLU A 246 10.00 24.43 -8.50
N THR A 247 9.17 25.39 -8.10
CA THR A 247 7.81 25.15 -7.60
C THR A 247 6.80 25.85 -8.51
N PRO A 248 5.49 25.58 -8.38
CA PRO A 248 4.46 26.38 -9.06
C PRO A 248 4.51 27.89 -8.75
N TYR A 249 5.23 28.29 -7.71
CA TYR A 249 5.33 29.66 -7.20
C TYR A 249 6.68 30.32 -7.53
N SER A 250 7.57 29.61 -8.25
CA SER A 250 8.87 30.13 -8.64
C SER A 250 8.76 31.13 -9.80
N SER A 251 9.54 32.21 -9.73
CA SER A 251 9.51 33.30 -10.73
C SER A 251 10.57 33.16 -11.82
N TYR A 252 11.55 32.29 -11.64
CA TYR A 252 12.66 32.05 -12.58
C TYR A 252 12.32 30.92 -13.57
N LYS A 253 13.20 30.73 -14.55
CA LYS A 253 13.16 29.65 -15.54
C LYS A 253 14.43 28.81 -15.44
N TYR A 254 14.47 27.74 -16.23
CA TYR A 254 15.59 26.80 -16.26
C TYR A 254 16.92 27.47 -16.58
N GLU A 255 16.91 28.40 -17.53
CA GLU A 255 18.09 29.11 -18.02
C GLU A 255 18.66 30.10 -16.98
N ASP A 256 17.79 30.58 -16.08
CA ASP A 256 18.11 31.57 -15.04
C ASP A 256 18.23 30.94 -13.65
N TYR A 257 18.28 29.60 -13.56
CA TYR A 257 18.30 28.90 -12.28
C TYR A 257 19.51 29.28 -11.44
N ASN A 258 19.23 29.65 -10.18
CA ASN A 258 20.24 29.92 -9.17
C ASN A 258 19.79 29.30 -7.85
N TYR A 259 20.68 28.53 -7.22
CA TYR A 259 20.39 27.84 -5.97
C TYR A 259 19.89 28.78 -4.86
N ASN A 260 20.52 29.93 -4.64
CA ASN A 260 20.12 30.84 -3.55
C ASN A 260 18.75 31.47 -3.80
N THR A 261 18.45 31.83 -5.05
CA THR A 261 17.12 32.32 -5.45
C THR A 261 16.08 31.22 -5.27
N ALA A 262 16.39 30.00 -5.71
CA ALA A 262 15.51 28.84 -5.55
C ALA A 262 15.23 28.55 -4.07
N LEU A 263 16.26 28.53 -3.23
CA LEU A 263 16.15 28.31 -1.78
C LEU A 263 15.25 29.34 -1.10
N SER A 264 15.40 30.62 -1.45
CA SER A 264 14.56 31.69 -0.92
C SER A 264 13.09 31.54 -1.35
N GLN A 265 12.83 31.23 -2.62
CA GLN A 265 11.45 31.07 -3.13
C GLN A 265 10.81 29.75 -2.70
N ALA A 266 11.62 28.74 -2.39
CA ALA A 266 11.22 27.44 -1.88
C ALA A 266 10.70 27.49 -0.43
N SER A 267 10.79 28.59 0.31
CA SER A 267 10.18 28.61 1.66
C SER A 267 8.68 28.31 1.60
N TRP A 268 8.17 27.45 2.49
CA TRP A 268 6.76 27.03 2.49
C TRP A 268 5.79 28.21 2.62
N ILE A 269 6.21 29.31 3.27
CA ILE A 269 5.41 30.54 3.40
C ILE A 269 5.16 31.23 2.06
N ASN A 270 6.01 30.99 1.05
CA ASN A 270 5.87 31.52 -0.29
C ASN A 270 5.05 30.58 -1.20
N ARG A 271 4.76 29.36 -0.75
CA ARG A 271 4.05 28.33 -1.51
C ARG A 271 2.61 28.19 -1.01
N GLN A 272 1.84 29.25 -1.18
CA GLN A 272 0.47 29.34 -0.67
C GLN A 272 -0.51 29.56 -1.82
N TYR A 273 -1.68 28.94 -1.73
CA TYR A 273 -2.79 29.21 -2.63
C TYR A 273 -4.10 29.31 -1.85
N GLU A 274 -5.07 30.04 -2.41
CA GLU A 274 -6.40 30.12 -1.84
C GLU A 274 -7.25 28.95 -2.31
N ILE A 275 -7.87 28.22 -1.37
CA ILE A 275 -8.84 27.17 -1.62
C ILE A 275 -10.19 27.56 -1.02
N CYS A 276 -11.28 27.30 -1.74
CA CYS A 276 -12.65 27.54 -1.28
C CYS A 276 -13.45 26.23 -1.25
N ALA A 277 -14.62 26.23 -0.61
CA ALA A 277 -15.46 25.03 -0.53
C ALA A 277 -15.90 24.48 -1.91
N GLN A 278 -15.96 25.35 -2.91
CA GLN A 278 -16.43 25.03 -4.26
C GLN A 278 -15.29 24.72 -5.25
N GLY A 279 -14.05 25.10 -4.97
CA GLY A 279 -12.94 24.97 -5.91
C GLY A 279 -11.73 25.85 -5.59
N THR A 280 -10.86 25.99 -6.59
CA THR A 280 -9.66 26.83 -6.53
C THR A 280 -10.08 28.29 -6.32
N GLY A 281 -9.51 28.94 -5.31
CA GLY A 281 -9.74 30.36 -5.03
C GLY A 281 -8.86 31.28 -5.89
N GLY A 282 -8.47 32.41 -5.32
CA GLY A 282 -7.58 33.40 -5.91
C GLY A 282 -8.30 34.58 -6.56
N PRO A 283 -7.55 35.46 -7.26
CA PRO A 283 -8.07 36.73 -7.77
C PRO A 283 -9.27 36.59 -8.73
N ASN A 284 -9.39 35.45 -9.41
CA ASN A 284 -10.42 35.20 -10.43
C ASN A 284 -11.53 34.26 -9.94
N LYS A 285 -11.64 34.00 -8.63
CA LYS A 285 -12.67 33.09 -8.10
C LYS A 285 -14.09 33.65 -8.30
N PRO A 286 -15.10 32.80 -8.55
CA PRO A 286 -16.49 33.24 -8.58
C PRO A 286 -16.94 33.90 -7.27
N ALA A 287 -17.74 34.96 -7.37
CA ALA A 287 -18.17 35.76 -6.22
C ALA A 287 -19.00 34.98 -5.18
N ASN A 288 -19.61 33.85 -5.58
CA ASN A 288 -20.41 32.99 -4.71
C ASN A 288 -19.59 31.91 -3.98
N TYR A 289 -18.26 31.90 -4.11
CA TYR A 289 -17.41 30.97 -3.39
C TYR A 289 -17.34 31.33 -1.90
N THR A 290 -17.35 30.32 -1.03
CA THR A 290 -17.42 30.47 0.42
C THR A 290 -16.30 29.72 1.12
N PHE A 291 -16.06 30.06 2.39
CA PHE A 291 -15.07 29.42 3.26
C PHE A 291 -13.64 29.42 2.68
N CYS A 292 -13.31 30.43 1.88
CA CYS A 292 -12.00 30.52 1.26
C CYS A 292 -10.88 30.75 2.28
N LYS A 293 -9.80 29.98 2.17
CA LYS A 293 -8.65 30.00 3.09
C LYS A 293 -7.35 29.82 2.31
N MET A 294 -6.26 30.39 2.81
CA MET A 294 -4.93 30.10 2.30
C MET A 294 -4.44 28.77 2.87
N VAL A 295 -3.90 27.90 2.03
CA VAL A 295 -3.25 26.67 2.44
C VAL A 295 -1.92 26.47 1.71
N PRO A 296 -0.94 25.80 2.34
CA PRO A 296 0.33 25.49 1.70
C PRO A 296 0.19 24.45 0.58
N ASP A 297 1.13 24.47 -0.36
CA ASP A 297 1.30 23.47 -1.41
C ASP A 297 2.79 23.14 -1.59
N THR A 298 3.13 21.85 -1.49
CA THR A 298 4.53 21.43 -1.49
C THR A 298 5.04 20.91 -2.84
N SER A 299 4.25 21.05 -3.91
CA SER A 299 4.58 20.57 -5.27
C SER A 299 5.87 21.21 -5.83
N TYR A 300 6.67 20.42 -6.55
CA TYR A 300 7.95 20.86 -7.16
C TYR A 300 8.44 19.94 -8.28
N VAL A 301 9.33 20.44 -9.14
CA VAL A 301 10.17 19.59 -10.02
C VAL A 301 11.64 19.80 -9.68
N VAL A 302 12.42 18.73 -9.80
CA VAL A 302 13.85 18.71 -9.54
C VAL A 302 14.59 17.94 -10.63
N GLU A 303 15.78 18.42 -11.01
CA GLU A 303 16.76 17.69 -11.83
C GLU A 303 17.96 17.30 -10.97
N PRO A 304 17.94 16.12 -10.31
CA PRO A 304 19.03 15.69 -9.45
C PRO A 304 20.23 15.18 -10.26
N VAL A 305 19.99 14.73 -11.49
CA VAL A 305 21.01 14.30 -12.45
C VAL A 305 20.57 14.69 -13.85
N LYS A 306 21.54 14.97 -14.71
CA LYS A 306 21.30 15.43 -16.07
C LYS A 306 20.33 14.53 -16.81
N GLY A 307 19.24 15.10 -17.31
CA GLY A 307 18.27 14.43 -18.17
C GLY A 307 17.10 13.79 -17.43
N VAL A 308 17.07 13.78 -16.09
CA VAL A 308 15.96 13.19 -15.31
C VAL A 308 15.26 14.26 -14.50
N TRP A 309 13.97 14.46 -14.75
CA TRP A 309 13.12 15.34 -13.96
C TRP A 309 12.18 14.51 -13.09
N LEU A 310 12.28 14.69 -11.77
CA LEU A 310 11.33 14.14 -10.81
C LEU A 310 10.34 15.24 -10.41
N VAL A 311 9.06 14.96 -10.55
CA VAL A 311 7.98 15.90 -10.19
C VAL A 311 7.25 15.38 -8.97
N GLY A 312 7.51 15.97 -7.80
CA GLY A 312 6.76 15.69 -6.58
C GLY A 312 5.47 16.50 -6.57
N ILE A 313 4.32 15.83 -6.55
CA ILE A 313 3.00 16.50 -6.58
C ILE A 313 2.33 16.35 -5.22
N ASP A 314 2.02 17.47 -4.59
CA ASP A 314 1.19 17.52 -3.40
C ASP A 314 -0.29 17.37 -3.81
N ALA A 315 -0.74 16.13 -3.86
CA ALA A 315 -2.10 15.78 -4.25
C ALA A 315 -3.09 15.78 -3.07
N ASN A 316 -2.66 16.23 -1.87
CA ASN A 316 -3.58 16.47 -0.77
C ASN A 316 -4.51 17.64 -1.09
N VAL A 317 -5.81 17.41 -0.92
CA VAL A 317 -6.84 18.44 -1.03
C VAL A 317 -7.65 18.49 0.25
N TYR A 318 -7.65 19.66 0.90
CA TYR A 318 -8.40 19.92 2.12
C TYR A 318 -9.54 20.88 1.79
N VAL A 319 -10.75 20.37 1.54
CA VAL A 319 -11.89 21.21 1.18
C VAL A 319 -12.36 21.96 2.43
N PRO A 320 -12.43 23.30 2.43
CA PRO A 320 -12.95 24.06 3.56
C PRO A 320 -14.42 23.72 3.84
N THR A 321 -14.75 23.47 5.11
CA THR A 321 -16.11 23.09 5.54
C THR A 321 -16.81 24.16 6.37
N GLY A 322 -16.10 25.21 6.78
CA GLY A 322 -16.61 26.25 7.66
C GLY A 322 -15.62 27.39 7.89
N ASN A 323 -15.98 28.33 8.77
CA ASN A 323 -15.21 29.54 9.05
C ASN A 323 -14.08 29.32 10.07
N GLY A 324 -14.11 28.25 10.88
CA GLY A 324 -13.09 27.96 11.87
C GLY A 324 -11.73 27.70 11.22
N ALA A 325 -10.64 28.06 11.88
CA ALA A 325 -9.28 27.96 11.32
C ALA A 325 -8.94 26.54 10.84
N ASN A 326 -9.51 25.51 11.46
CA ASN A 326 -9.27 24.10 11.19
C ASN A 326 -10.43 23.39 10.47
N ASP A 327 -11.48 24.11 10.05
CA ASP A 327 -12.64 23.54 9.37
C ASP A 327 -12.28 23.12 7.93
N PHE A 328 -11.81 21.87 7.80
CA PHE A 328 -11.45 21.22 6.54
C PHE A 328 -11.84 19.73 6.53
N THR A 329 -12.17 19.21 5.35
CA THR A 329 -12.22 17.76 5.12
C THR A 329 -10.85 17.10 5.33
N GLY A 330 -10.83 15.78 5.54
CA GLY A 330 -9.62 15.02 5.29
C GLY A 330 -9.33 14.92 3.79
N SER A 331 -8.06 14.72 3.45
CA SER A 331 -7.61 14.56 2.06
C SER A 331 -7.71 13.13 1.54
N GLY A 332 -7.83 12.13 2.43
CA GLY A 332 -7.74 10.71 2.10
C GLY A 332 -8.72 10.22 1.02
N ASP A 333 -9.89 10.84 0.86
CA ASP A 333 -10.87 10.44 -0.16
C ASP A 333 -10.96 11.43 -1.34
N GLN A 334 -10.06 12.42 -1.41
CA GLN A 334 -10.16 13.52 -2.37
C GLN A 334 -9.33 13.29 -3.63
N GLY A 335 -8.04 13.01 -3.44
CA GLY A 335 -7.05 12.75 -4.50
C GLY A 335 -7.16 13.65 -5.73
N TYR A 336 -6.88 13.07 -6.91
CA TYR A 336 -6.91 13.80 -8.17
C TYR A 336 -8.31 14.26 -8.59
N ASN A 337 -9.37 13.55 -8.18
CA ASN A 337 -10.75 13.94 -8.45
C ASN A 337 -11.03 15.37 -7.94
N LYS A 338 -10.58 15.70 -6.72
CA LYS A 338 -10.68 17.08 -6.23
C LYS A 338 -9.55 17.97 -6.69
N MET A 339 -8.35 17.44 -6.93
CA MET A 339 -7.21 18.26 -7.37
C MET A 339 -7.53 19.04 -8.65
N LEU A 340 -8.24 18.42 -9.60
CA LEU A 340 -8.67 19.08 -10.85
C LEU A 340 -9.54 20.32 -10.62
N THR A 341 -10.29 20.38 -9.52
CA THR A 341 -11.20 21.48 -9.21
C THR A 341 -10.62 22.47 -8.18
N HIS A 342 -9.79 21.98 -7.24
CA HIS A 342 -9.32 22.74 -6.08
C HIS A 342 -7.83 23.13 -6.13
N LYS A 343 -7.05 22.54 -7.03
CA LYS A 343 -5.63 22.86 -7.27
C LYS A 343 -5.34 22.96 -8.78
N ALA A 344 -6.25 23.61 -9.53
CA ALA A 344 -6.17 23.69 -10.98
C ALA A 344 -4.88 24.38 -11.49
N HIS A 345 -4.29 25.26 -10.67
CA HIS A 345 -3.00 25.89 -10.96
C HIS A 345 -1.84 24.90 -10.99
N VAL A 346 -1.85 23.86 -10.13
CA VAL A 346 -0.82 22.80 -10.13
C VAL A 346 -0.95 21.94 -11.38
N ILE A 347 -2.18 21.61 -11.81
CA ILE A 347 -2.41 20.85 -13.04
C ILE A 347 -1.91 21.63 -14.27
N LYS A 348 -2.18 22.94 -14.31
CA LYS A 348 -1.65 23.81 -15.37
C LYS A 348 -0.13 23.88 -15.35
N TRP A 349 0.47 24.01 -14.17
CA TRP A 349 1.92 24.02 -14.00
C TRP A 349 2.55 22.67 -14.41
N LEU A 350 1.94 21.54 -14.07
CA LEU A 350 2.40 20.22 -14.49
C LEU A 350 2.44 20.08 -16.02
N ALA A 351 1.40 20.54 -16.71
CA ALA A 351 1.38 20.54 -18.19
C ALA A 351 2.54 21.37 -18.78
N ASP A 352 2.86 22.53 -18.19
CA ASP A 352 4.01 23.35 -18.59
C ASP A 352 5.36 22.66 -18.31
N VAL A 353 5.52 22.06 -17.11
CA VAL A 353 6.71 21.28 -16.74
C VAL A 353 6.93 20.14 -17.74
N VAL A 354 5.89 19.35 -18.03
CA VAL A 354 6.01 18.22 -18.95
C VAL A 354 6.36 18.68 -20.37
N ALA A 355 5.72 19.75 -20.85
CA ALA A 355 6.02 20.32 -22.17
C ALA A 355 7.48 20.79 -22.26
N ARG A 356 7.98 21.49 -21.23
CA ARG A 356 9.39 21.92 -21.16
C ARG A 356 10.36 20.74 -21.04
N GLY A 357 10.04 19.76 -20.21
CA GLY A 357 10.84 18.55 -20.05
C GLY A 357 11.01 17.84 -21.39
N LYS A 358 9.92 17.65 -22.15
CA LYS A 358 9.96 17.10 -23.51
C LYS A 358 10.83 17.93 -24.46
N ALA A 359 10.64 19.26 -24.47
CA ALA A 359 11.41 20.16 -25.33
C ALA A 359 12.91 20.13 -25.04
N GLN A 360 13.30 19.85 -23.79
CA GLN A 360 14.68 19.76 -23.35
C GLN A 360 15.24 18.32 -23.34
N GLY A 361 14.48 17.34 -23.85
CA GLY A 361 14.90 15.94 -23.88
C GLY A 361 15.05 15.30 -22.49
N LYS A 362 14.25 15.75 -21.52
CA LYS A 362 14.22 15.21 -20.15
C LYS A 362 13.25 14.06 -20.06
N GLN A 363 13.62 13.02 -19.31
CA GLN A 363 12.70 12.00 -18.87
C GLN A 363 11.99 12.50 -17.62
N VAL A 364 10.68 12.77 -17.74
CA VAL A 364 9.85 13.32 -16.67
C VAL A 364 9.07 12.19 -15.99
N VAL A 365 9.30 12.02 -14.69
CA VAL A 365 8.55 11.07 -13.85
C VAL A 365 7.91 11.82 -12.69
N ALA A 366 6.59 11.72 -12.59
CA ALA A 366 5.86 12.27 -11.47
C ALA A 366 5.67 11.23 -10.37
N PHE A 367 5.65 11.69 -9.13
CA PHE A 367 5.23 10.87 -7.99
C PHE A 367 4.36 11.69 -7.04
N SER A 368 3.38 11.03 -6.46
CA SER A 368 2.44 11.63 -5.52
C SER A 368 1.78 10.55 -4.68
N HIS A 369 1.00 10.95 -3.69
CA HIS A 369 0.36 9.98 -2.81
C HIS A 369 -0.79 9.20 -3.49
N PHE A 370 -1.69 9.86 -4.20
CA PHE A 370 -2.93 9.24 -4.69
C PHE A 370 -2.76 8.59 -6.08
N PRO A 371 -3.52 7.52 -6.40
CA PRO A 371 -3.52 6.96 -7.75
C PRO A 371 -4.09 7.95 -8.77
N MET A 372 -3.57 7.92 -10.01
CA MET A 372 -4.12 8.69 -11.14
C MET A 372 -5.13 7.89 -11.97
N THR A 373 -5.24 6.59 -11.77
CA THR A 373 -6.13 5.67 -12.49
C THR A 373 -6.95 4.83 -11.51
N GLU A 374 -8.01 4.17 -11.99
CA GLU A 374 -8.59 3.05 -11.22
C GLU A 374 -7.56 1.91 -11.03
N PHE A 375 -7.78 1.10 -9.99
CA PHE A 375 -6.81 0.14 -9.44
C PHE A 375 -7.44 -1.26 -9.21
N PHE A 376 -8.54 -1.59 -9.88
CA PHE A 376 -9.20 -2.89 -9.79
C PHE A 376 -9.28 -3.61 -11.14
N ASN A 377 -8.40 -3.27 -12.09
CA ASN A 377 -8.28 -3.98 -13.36
C ASN A 377 -9.63 -4.09 -14.12
N GLY A 378 -10.42 -3.01 -14.12
CA GLY A 378 -11.73 -2.98 -14.78
C GLY A 378 -12.83 -3.77 -14.06
N ALA A 379 -12.58 -4.28 -12.85
CA ALA A 379 -13.60 -4.97 -12.04
C ALA A 379 -14.43 -4.01 -11.16
N SER A 380 -14.18 -2.70 -11.25
CA SER A 380 -14.77 -1.71 -10.36
C SER A 380 -16.31 -1.73 -10.35
N ASP A 381 -16.95 -1.75 -11.52
CA ASP A 381 -18.42 -1.75 -11.63
C ASP A 381 -19.03 -3.07 -11.12
N ASP A 382 -18.34 -4.19 -11.33
CA ASP A 382 -18.78 -5.50 -10.83
C ASP A 382 -18.67 -5.58 -9.30
N ILE A 383 -17.61 -5.03 -8.72
CA ILE A 383 -17.43 -4.91 -7.26
C ILE A 383 -18.54 -4.04 -6.68
N GLU A 384 -18.84 -2.89 -7.29
CA GLU A 384 -19.92 -2.01 -6.85
C GLU A 384 -21.29 -2.71 -6.92
N ALA A 385 -21.57 -3.45 -8.00
CA ALA A 385 -22.80 -4.22 -8.13
C ALA A 385 -22.90 -5.35 -7.08
N LEU A 386 -21.80 -6.06 -6.81
CA LEU A 386 -21.77 -7.18 -5.90
C LEU A 386 -21.76 -6.75 -4.43
N LEU A 387 -20.91 -5.82 -4.04
CA LEU A 387 -20.64 -5.46 -2.64
C LEU A 387 -21.28 -4.11 -2.23
N GLY A 388 -21.37 -3.16 -3.17
CA GLY A 388 -21.96 -1.83 -2.98
C GLY A 388 -21.00 -0.68 -3.33
N ALA A 389 -21.57 0.49 -3.62
CA ALA A 389 -20.84 1.66 -4.15
C ALA A 389 -19.70 2.21 -3.28
N ASN A 390 -19.79 2.05 -1.95
CA ASN A 390 -18.79 2.55 -1.00
C ASN A 390 -17.92 1.45 -0.39
N LYS A 391 -17.91 0.25 -0.99
CA LYS A 391 -17.09 -0.88 -0.50
C LYS A 391 -15.72 -0.88 -1.16
N MET A 392 -14.77 -1.59 -0.57
CA MET A 392 -13.44 -1.82 -1.13
C MET A 392 -12.75 -0.52 -1.53
N GLN A 393 -12.86 0.52 -0.69
CA GLN A 393 -12.22 1.82 -0.90
C GLN A 393 -12.63 2.55 -2.22
N MET A 394 -13.79 2.20 -2.82
CA MET A 394 -14.22 2.77 -4.11
C MET A 394 -14.35 4.30 -4.13
N VAL A 395 -14.57 4.94 -2.98
CA VAL A 395 -14.62 6.42 -2.88
C VAL A 395 -13.31 7.09 -3.33
N ARG A 396 -12.18 6.37 -3.24
CA ARG A 396 -10.83 6.83 -3.61
C ARG A 396 -10.51 6.63 -5.09
N ARG A 397 -11.38 5.94 -5.83
CA ARG A 397 -11.16 5.62 -7.24
C ARG A 397 -11.14 6.89 -8.11
N PRO A 398 -10.07 7.18 -8.85
CA PRO A 398 -10.07 8.21 -9.87
C PRO A 398 -11.14 7.93 -10.92
N ALA A 399 -11.96 8.94 -11.23
CA ALA A 399 -12.91 8.83 -12.33
C ALA A 399 -12.16 8.83 -13.68
N GLU A 400 -12.72 8.17 -14.71
CA GLU A 400 -12.07 8.05 -16.02
C GLU A 400 -11.80 9.43 -16.68
N ASN A 401 -12.65 10.42 -16.45
CA ASN A 401 -12.41 11.80 -16.89
C ASN A 401 -11.25 12.48 -16.14
N THR A 402 -11.04 12.13 -14.86
CA THR A 402 -9.88 12.59 -14.09
C THR A 402 -8.60 12.04 -14.69
N THR A 403 -8.55 10.72 -14.93
CA THR A 403 -7.43 10.05 -15.58
C THR A 403 -7.10 10.67 -16.94
N ARG A 404 -8.13 10.93 -17.76
CA ARG A 404 -7.98 11.60 -19.05
C ARG A 404 -7.40 13.02 -18.92
N ALA A 405 -7.90 13.83 -17.99
CA ALA A 405 -7.41 15.18 -17.78
C ALA A 405 -5.93 15.21 -17.35
N LEU A 406 -5.48 14.19 -16.61
CA LEU A 406 -4.07 14.02 -16.24
C LEU A 406 -3.22 13.58 -17.43
N ALA A 407 -3.69 12.63 -18.25
CA ALA A 407 -3.02 12.26 -19.50
C ALA A 407 -2.94 13.43 -20.50
N ASP A 408 -3.91 14.34 -20.48
CA ASP A 408 -3.93 15.55 -21.32
C ASP A 408 -2.84 16.57 -20.94
N THR A 409 -2.23 16.47 -19.75
CA THR A 409 -1.03 17.25 -19.40
C THR A 409 0.21 16.81 -20.18
N GLY A 410 0.15 15.65 -20.84
CA GLY A 410 1.28 15.00 -21.52
C GLY A 410 2.12 14.11 -20.60
N LEU A 411 1.83 14.07 -19.29
CA LEU A 411 2.54 13.22 -18.34
C LEU A 411 2.38 11.74 -18.72
N LYS A 412 3.51 11.03 -18.85
CA LYS A 412 3.53 9.62 -19.26
C LYS A 412 3.59 8.64 -18.10
N VAL A 413 4.32 8.97 -17.04
CA VAL A 413 4.58 8.03 -15.92
C VAL A 413 4.33 8.72 -14.60
N HIS A 414 3.50 8.07 -13.79
CA HIS A 414 3.22 8.45 -12.42
C HIS A 414 3.44 7.26 -11.47
N VAL A 415 4.07 7.50 -10.31
CA VAL A 415 4.16 6.53 -9.22
C VAL A 415 3.34 7.02 -8.02
N GLY A 416 2.30 6.26 -7.66
CA GLY A 416 1.38 6.51 -6.56
C GLY A 416 1.57 5.59 -5.35
N GLY A 417 0.96 5.95 -4.21
CA GLY A 417 0.85 5.17 -2.97
C GLY A 417 -0.61 5.12 -2.49
N HIS A 418 -0.89 5.38 -1.21
CA HIS A 418 -2.21 5.58 -0.60
C HIS A 418 -3.09 4.34 -0.47
N MET A 419 -3.22 3.54 -1.53
CA MET A 419 -4.05 2.34 -1.51
C MET A 419 -3.37 1.18 -0.77
N HIS A 420 -2.05 1.26 -0.58
CA HIS A 420 -1.19 0.15 -0.15
C HIS A 420 -1.24 -1.04 -1.12
N PHE A 421 -1.72 -0.80 -2.35
CA PHE A 421 -1.83 -1.82 -3.38
C PHE A 421 -0.58 -1.86 -4.24
N ASN A 422 -0.33 -3.00 -4.86
CA ASN A 422 0.58 -3.16 -5.97
C ASN A 422 -0.24 -3.37 -7.24
N ASP A 423 -0.19 -2.40 -8.15
CA ASP A 423 -0.90 -2.44 -9.42
C ASP A 423 -0.16 -1.63 -10.50
N THR A 424 -0.42 -1.97 -11.77
CA THR A 424 0.03 -1.21 -12.92
C THR A 424 -1.15 -0.96 -13.83
N ALA A 425 -1.44 0.31 -14.14
CA ALA A 425 -2.45 0.67 -15.12
C ALA A 425 -1.83 1.39 -16.32
N SER A 426 -2.34 1.07 -17.50
CA SER A 426 -2.08 1.82 -18.73
C SER A 426 -3.38 2.36 -19.30
N ARG A 427 -3.39 3.64 -19.69
CA ARG A 427 -4.50 4.30 -20.37
C ARG A 427 -3.97 5.04 -21.59
N ASN A 428 -4.56 4.76 -22.74
CA ASN A 428 -4.20 5.40 -24.01
C ASN A 428 -5.45 6.04 -24.63
N TYR A 429 -5.37 7.35 -24.88
CA TYR A 429 -6.44 8.16 -25.45
C TYR A 429 -6.14 8.65 -26.87
N GLY A 430 -5.11 8.10 -27.51
CA GLY A 430 -4.65 8.43 -28.85
C GLY A 430 -3.57 9.52 -28.89
N GLY A 431 -2.69 9.44 -29.89
CA GLY A 431 -1.57 10.36 -30.06
C GLY A 431 -0.58 10.30 -28.89
N ASP A 432 -0.19 11.48 -28.39
CA ASP A 432 0.72 11.60 -27.23
C ASP A 432 0.00 11.49 -25.87
N LYS A 433 -1.32 11.26 -25.85
CA LYS A 433 -2.12 11.22 -24.61
C LYS A 433 -2.19 9.80 -24.07
N ALA A 434 -1.21 9.42 -23.26
CA ALA A 434 -1.18 8.15 -22.57
C ALA A 434 -0.55 8.29 -21.19
N LEU A 435 -0.99 7.46 -20.25
CA LEU A 435 -0.55 7.48 -18.86
C LEU A 435 -0.33 6.05 -18.36
N PHE A 436 0.88 5.80 -17.86
CA PHE A 436 1.20 4.68 -17.00
C PHE A 436 1.11 5.14 -15.55
N ASN A 437 0.18 4.55 -14.79
CA ASN A 437 0.10 4.74 -13.35
C ASN A 437 0.64 3.49 -12.66
N ILE A 438 1.73 3.66 -11.93
CA ILE A 438 2.35 2.62 -11.12
C ILE A 438 1.87 2.82 -9.69
N GLN A 439 1.00 1.95 -9.23
CA GLN A 439 0.55 1.91 -7.85
C GLN A 439 1.58 1.11 -7.06
N ALA A 440 2.43 1.82 -6.31
CA ALA A 440 3.50 1.19 -5.55
C ALA A 440 2.96 0.65 -4.21
N PRO A 441 3.32 -0.59 -3.83
CA PRO A 441 2.89 -1.17 -2.57
C PRO A 441 3.53 -0.47 -1.37
N SER A 442 2.87 -0.61 -0.23
CA SER A 442 3.41 -0.20 1.07
C SER A 442 4.28 -1.30 1.66
N MET A 443 5.41 -0.92 2.26
CA MET A 443 6.20 -1.84 3.10
C MET A 443 5.52 -2.17 4.45
N ALA A 444 4.47 -1.44 4.80
CA ALA A 444 3.66 -1.63 6.00
C ALA A 444 2.40 -2.47 5.74
N SER A 445 2.22 -3.05 4.55
CA SER A 445 1.05 -3.88 4.22
C SER A 445 1.43 -5.04 3.31
N TYR A 446 0.48 -5.93 3.07
CA TYR A 446 0.66 -7.09 2.20
C TYR A 446 0.48 -6.71 0.71
N VAL A 447 1.40 -7.05 -0.20
CA VAL A 447 2.73 -7.68 0.02
C VAL A 447 3.77 -6.58 0.29
N PRO A 448 4.63 -6.70 1.33
CA PRO A 448 5.58 -5.66 1.66
C PRO A 448 6.65 -5.54 0.58
N ALA A 449 6.74 -4.38 -0.08
CA ALA A 449 7.66 -4.18 -1.18
C ALA A 449 7.94 -2.68 -1.45
N TYR A 450 8.90 -2.40 -2.33
CA TYR A 450 9.11 -1.07 -2.91
C TYR A 450 9.36 -1.18 -4.43
N LYS A 451 9.19 -0.08 -5.18
CA LYS A 451 9.45 -0.07 -6.64
C LYS A 451 10.83 0.47 -6.94
N LEU A 452 11.59 -0.22 -7.79
CA LEU A 452 12.86 0.25 -8.35
C LEU A 452 12.65 0.58 -9.83
N MET A 453 12.88 1.84 -10.18
CA MET A 453 12.82 2.33 -11.55
C MET A 453 14.24 2.54 -12.08
N THR A 454 14.54 1.99 -13.24
CA THR A 454 15.82 2.16 -13.95
C THR A 454 15.55 2.82 -15.30
N MET A 455 16.14 3.99 -15.51
CA MET A 455 16.05 4.73 -16.76
C MET A 455 16.98 4.12 -17.82
N GLN A 456 16.40 3.55 -18.88
CA GLN A 456 17.13 2.85 -19.96
C GLN A 456 17.23 3.72 -21.23
N GLY A 457 17.61 4.98 -21.06
CA GLY A 457 17.61 5.98 -22.13
C GLY A 457 16.35 6.86 -22.10
N PRO A 458 16.12 7.70 -23.13
CA PRO A 458 15.12 8.77 -23.09
C PRO A 458 13.67 8.26 -23.05
N ASP A 459 13.39 7.14 -23.72
CA ASP A 459 12.03 6.63 -23.96
C ASP A 459 11.76 5.27 -23.31
N GLN A 460 12.71 4.70 -22.56
CA GLN A 460 12.58 3.37 -21.96
C GLN A 460 12.78 3.44 -20.46
N ILE A 461 11.88 2.79 -19.73
CA ILE A 461 11.95 2.65 -18.27
C ILE A 461 11.77 1.18 -17.92
N GLU A 462 12.69 0.63 -17.15
CA GLU A 462 12.52 -0.67 -16.51
C GLU A 462 12.03 -0.47 -15.07
N LEU A 463 11.02 -1.22 -14.67
CA LEU A 463 10.44 -1.19 -13.33
C LEU A 463 10.47 -2.59 -12.73
N GLN A 464 10.95 -2.68 -11.49
CA GLN A 464 10.98 -3.90 -10.70
C GLN A 464 10.31 -3.65 -9.35
N THR A 465 9.51 -4.59 -8.88
CA THR A 465 8.95 -4.58 -7.53
C THR A 465 9.78 -5.48 -6.64
N ILE A 466 10.41 -4.89 -5.65
CA ILE A 466 11.32 -5.60 -4.76
C ILE A 466 10.54 -5.99 -3.50
N ARG A 467 10.17 -7.27 -3.40
CA ARG A 467 9.55 -7.83 -2.19
C ARG A 467 10.53 -7.78 -1.01
N LEU A 468 10.01 -7.41 0.16
CA LEU A 468 10.73 -7.33 1.42
C LEU A 468 10.38 -8.54 2.30
N ASP A 469 10.50 -9.77 1.78
CA ASP A 469 10.13 -10.96 2.57
C ASP A 469 11.07 -11.15 3.77
N LYS A 470 12.36 -10.82 3.62
CA LYS A 470 13.40 -11.01 4.64
C LYS A 470 13.79 -9.68 5.30
N VAL A 471 13.06 -9.30 6.35
CA VAL A 471 13.38 -8.11 7.16
C VAL A 471 14.09 -8.53 8.45
N PRO A 472 15.34 -8.10 8.68
CA PRO A 472 16.02 -8.36 9.95
C PRO A 472 15.23 -7.79 11.13
N ARG A 473 15.15 -8.56 12.23
CA ARG A 473 14.54 -8.13 13.51
C ARG A 473 13.03 -7.86 13.46
N PHE A 474 12.32 -8.30 12.41
CA PHE A 474 10.86 -8.15 12.31
C PHE A 474 10.11 -8.79 13.50
N ASP A 475 10.69 -9.81 14.13
CA ASP A 475 10.11 -10.56 15.26
C ASP A 475 10.52 -10.00 16.64
N GLU A 476 11.24 -8.87 16.69
CA GLU A 476 11.79 -8.30 17.92
C GLU A 476 10.71 -7.92 18.94
N LEU A 477 9.47 -7.67 18.49
CA LEU A 477 8.35 -7.25 19.32
C LEU A 477 7.41 -8.39 19.72
N PHE A 478 7.63 -9.63 19.26
CA PHE A 478 6.68 -10.73 19.42
C PHE A 478 6.39 -11.10 20.88
N ASP A 479 7.37 -10.97 21.79
CA ASP A 479 7.14 -11.27 23.21
C ASP A 479 6.19 -10.26 23.87
N LEU A 480 6.19 -9.01 23.40
CA LEU A 480 5.25 -7.98 23.84
C LEU A 480 3.83 -8.29 23.33
N TYR A 481 3.71 -8.76 22.09
CA TYR A 481 2.42 -9.18 21.54
C TYR A 481 1.87 -10.43 22.23
N ARG A 482 2.72 -11.39 22.62
CA ARG A 482 2.28 -12.53 23.45
C ARG A 482 1.73 -12.08 24.79
N ALA A 483 2.35 -11.08 25.41
CA ALA A 483 1.86 -10.51 26.65
C ALA A 483 0.49 -9.83 26.47
N GLU A 484 0.33 -9.01 25.41
CA GLU A 484 -0.97 -8.43 25.05
C GLU A 484 -2.05 -9.49 24.81
N HIS A 485 -1.73 -10.53 24.06
CA HIS A 485 -2.65 -11.63 23.79
C HIS A 485 -3.11 -12.33 25.08
N ALA A 486 -2.17 -12.57 26.01
CA ALA A 486 -2.48 -13.19 27.30
C ALA A 486 -3.26 -12.27 28.25
N TYR A 487 -3.13 -10.94 28.08
CA TYR A 487 -3.80 -9.94 28.90
C TYR A 487 -5.32 -9.88 28.67
N THR A 488 -5.79 -10.15 27.44
CA THR A 488 -7.24 -10.12 27.13
C THR A 488 -7.83 -11.54 27.08
N VAL A 489 -8.87 -11.81 27.86
CA VAL A 489 -9.56 -13.11 27.89
C VAL A 489 -11.06 -12.96 27.58
N PRO A 490 -11.59 -13.62 26.54
CA PRO A 490 -10.86 -14.41 25.54
C PRO A 490 -9.97 -13.51 24.65
N PRO A 491 -8.89 -14.07 24.05
CA PRO A 491 -8.04 -13.30 23.15
C PRO A 491 -8.80 -12.76 21.94
N ARG A 492 -8.36 -11.60 21.42
CA ARG A 492 -9.03 -10.90 20.32
C ARG A 492 -8.56 -11.32 18.92
N TRP A 493 -7.40 -11.95 18.83
CA TRP A 493 -6.72 -12.28 17.58
C TRP A 493 -5.98 -13.62 17.71
N ASP A 494 -5.61 -14.23 16.58
CA ASP A 494 -4.99 -15.55 16.54
C ASP A 494 -3.47 -15.47 16.80
N VAL A 495 -3.01 -16.05 17.92
CA VAL A 495 -1.59 -16.05 18.33
C VAL A 495 -0.64 -16.67 17.29
N SER A 496 -1.14 -17.55 16.40
CA SER A 496 -0.32 -18.22 15.38
C SER A 496 0.28 -17.26 14.36
N ILE A 497 -0.16 -15.99 14.30
CA ILE A 497 0.56 -14.97 13.53
C ILE A 497 2.02 -14.80 13.97
N LEU A 498 2.31 -15.03 15.26
CA LEU A 498 3.66 -14.93 15.83
C LEU A 498 4.55 -16.14 15.55
N ASP A 499 4.04 -17.14 14.83
CA ASP A 499 4.83 -18.27 14.29
C ASP A 499 5.40 -17.96 12.89
N ALA A 500 5.25 -16.71 12.43
CA ALA A 500 5.77 -16.26 11.15
C ALA A 500 7.28 -16.50 11.02
N LYS A 501 7.70 -17.04 9.88
CA LYS A 501 9.11 -17.41 9.61
C LYS A 501 9.96 -16.23 9.14
N ASP A 502 9.34 -15.30 8.45
CA ASP A 502 9.92 -14.07 7.93
C ASP A 502 8.82 -13.00 7.81
N TYR A 503 9.17 -11.83 7.30
CA TYR A 503 8.24 -10.70 7.21
C TYR A 503 7.18 -10.89 6.12
N GLY A 504 7.49 -11.65 5.07
CA GLY A 504 6.53 -12.09 4.06
C GLY A 504 5.42 -12.95 4.67
N ASP A 505 5.80 -14.00 5.42
CA ASP A 505 4.86 -14.87 6.15
C ASP A 505 4.07 -14.08 7.22
N PHE A 506 4.71 -13.13 7.91
CA PHE A 506 4.03 -12.25 8.85
C PHE A 506 2.94 -11.40 8.18
N ASN A 507 3.24 -10.78 7.03
CA ASN A 507 2.27 -10.00 6.26
C ASN A 507 1.15 -10.87 5.66
N TYR A 508 1.47 -12.09 5.21
CA TYR A 508 0.48 -13.06 4.73
C TYR A 508 -0.55 -13.37 5.82
N ARG A 509 -0.09 -13.63 7.04
CA ARG A 509 -0.92 -13.91 8.22
C ARG A 509 -1.68 -12.68 8.70
N TYR A 510 -1.03 -11.52 8.71
CA TYR A 510 -1.67 -10.23 9.00
C TYR A 510 -2.83 -9.97 8.03
N MET A 511 -2.65 -10.21 6.73
CA MET A 511 -3.74 -10.03 5.76
C MET A 511 -4.91 -11.00 6.03
N SER A 512 -4.64 -12.24 6.41
CA SER A 512 -5.71 -13.18 6.85
C SER A 512 -6.49 -12.63 8.05
N GLU A 513 -5.78 -12.12 9.08
CA GLU A 513 -6.42 -11.57 10.27
C GLU A 513 -7.18 -10.27 9.97
N LEU A 514 -6.63 -9.39 9.13
CA LEU A 514 -7.30 -8.17 8.70
C LEU A 514 -8.60 -8.47 7.95
N VAL A 515 -8.59 -9.47 7.07
CA VAL A 515 -9.80 -9.96 6.40
C VAL A 515 -10.83 -10.46 7.41
N ARG A 516 -10.41 -11.32 8.33
CA ARG A 516 -11.28 -11.94 9.34
C ARG A 516 -11.87 -10.92 10.33
N LEU A 517 -11.05 -10.01 10.83
CA LEU A 517 -11.40 -9.07 11.90
C LEU A 517 -12.13 -7.84 11.39
N ARG A 518 -11.88 -7.41 10.14
CA ARG A 518 -12.38 -6.14 9.62
C ARG A 518 -12.97 -6.21 8.22
N LEU A 519 -12.19 -6.58 7.20
CA LEU A 519 -12.61 -6.33 5.81
C LEU A 519 -13.88 -7.11 5.42
N LEU A 520 -14.09 -8.30 5.97
CA LEU A 520 -15.37 -8.99 5.78
C LEU A 520 -16.56 -8.21 6.36
N ASN A 521 -16.41 -7.56 7.51
CA ASN A 521 -17.47 -6.74 8.10
C ASN A 521 -17.69 -5.44 7.32
N ASP A 522 -16.59 -4.80 6.91
CA ASP A 522 -16.61 -3.50 6.24
C ASP A 522 -17.12 -3.61 4.81
N ASP A 523 -16.67 -4.62 4.06
CA ASP A 523 -16.83 -4.68 2.61
C ASP A 523 -17.82 -5.73 2.11
N TRP A 524 -18.04 -6.82 2.85
CA TRP A 524 -18.86 -7.93 2.36
C TRP A 524 -20.31 -7.85 2.83
N ARG A 525 -21.24 -8.32 1.98
CA ARG A 525 -22.64 -8.48 2.38
C ARG A 525 -22.75 -9.54 3.49
N CYS A 526 -23.71 -9.34 4.39
CA CYS A 526 -23.85 -10.15 5.61
C CYS A 526 -23.84 -11.65 5.33
N GLU A 527 -24.67 -12.12 4.40
CA GLU A 527 -24.80 -13.53 4.06
C GLU A 527 -23.53 -14.09 3.38
N MET A 528 -22.83 -13.28 2.57
CA MET A 528 -21.58 -13.71 1.95
C MET A 528 -20.48 -13.85 3.01
N ARG A 529 -20.37 -12.85 3.89
CA ARG A 529 -19.43 -12.85 5.02
C ARG A 529 -19.64 -14.06 5.92
N GLU A 530 -20.86 -14.29 6.38
CA GLU A 530 -21.11 -15.40 7.32
C GLU A 530 -21.02 -16.76 6.64
N LEU A 531 -21.26 -16.85 5.32
CA LEU A 531 -20.96 -18.07 4.55
C LEU A 531 -19.47 -18.37 4.56
N VAL A 532 -18.60 -17.41 4.20
CA VAL A 532 -17.14 -17.67 4.18
C VAL A 532 -16.54 -17.88 5.58
N LYS A 533 -17.19 -17.36 6.62
CA LYS A 533 -16.83 -17.63 8.04
C LYS A 533 -17.37 -18.96 8.56
N SER A 534 -18.32 -19.58 7.87
CA SER A 534 -18.79 -20.93 8.21
C SER A 534 -17.66 -21.94 7.97
N PRO A 535 -17.66 -23.10 8.64
CA PRO A 535 -16.62 -24.14 8.50
C PRO A 535 -16.58 -24.85 7.13
N LEU A 536 -17.02 -24.18 6.06
CA LEU A 536 -17.01 -24.66 4.69
C LEU A 536 -15.59 -24.75 4.12
N THR A 537 -15.36 -25.84 3.39
CA THR A 537 -14.16 -26.04 2.57
C THR A 537 -14.43 -25.71 1.11
N GLY A 538 -13.38 -25.64 0.30
CA GLY A 538 -13.53 -25.54 -1.15
C GLY A 538 -14.36 -26.68 -1.76
N ALA A 539 -14.35 -27.86 -1.14
CA ALA A 539 -15.16 -28.99 -1.60
C ALA A 539 -16.64 -28.66 -1.45
N ASP A 540 -17.03 -28.09 -0.31
CA ASP A 540 -18.41 -27.66 -0.05
C ASP A 540 -18.84 -26.55 -1.04
N LEU A 541 -17.94 -25.61 -1.38
CA LEU A 541 -18.23 -24.58 -2.39
C LEU A 541 -18.49 -25.19 -3.77
N LEU A 542 -17.71 -26.19 -4.18
CA LEU A 542 -17.93 -26.90 -5.45
C LEU A 542 -19.24 -27.70 -5.42
N VAL A 543 -19.58 -28.32 -4.29
CA VAL A 543 -20.86 -29.03 -4.08
C VAL A 543 -22.04 -28.06 -4.19
N LEU A 544 -21.98 -26.91 -3.51
CA LEU A 544 -23.00 -25.87 -3.58
C LEU A 544 -23.18 -25.34 -5.02
N SER A 545 -22.10 -25.25 -5.79
CA SER A 545 -22.16 -24.87 -7.20
C SER A 545 -22.95 -25.89 -8.05
N GLN A 546 -22.93 -27.17 -7.66
CA GLN A 546 -23.66 -28.26 -8.32
C GLN A 546 -25.02 -28.57 -7.70
N LEU A 547 -25.41 -27.90 -6.61
CA LEU A 547 -26.64 -28.18 -5.89
C LEU A 547 -27.87 -27.86 -6.75
N ARG A 548 -28.84 -28.78 -6.71
CA ARG A 548 -30.17 -28.65 -7.29
C ARG A 548 -31.13 -29.08 -6.19
N THR A 549 -31.87 -28.14 -5.64
CA THR A 549 -32.78 -28.38 -4.53
C THR A 549 -33.96 -27.43 -4.63
N SER A 550 -35.13 -27.86 -4.20
CA SER A 550 -36.28 -26.98 -3.95
C SER A 550 -36.38 -26.56 -2.48
N VAL A 551 -35.49 -27.06 -1.61
CA VAL A 551 -35.47 -26.73 -0.19
C VAL A 551 -35.01 -25.28 -0.04
N THR A 552 -35.84 -24.49 0.62
CA THR A 552 -35.56 -23.08 0.89
C THR A 552 -34.58 -22.91 2.05
N LEU A 553 -33.96 -21.74 2.17
CA LEU A 553 -33.11 -21.39 3.31
C LEU A 553 -33.89 -21.41 4.64
N GLY A 554 -35.17 -21.04 4.62
CA GLY A 554 -36.07 -21.11 5.79
C GLY A 554 -36.34 -22.54 6.26
N GLU A 555 -36.52 -23.49 5.34
CA GLU A 555 -36.62 -24.92 5.65
C GLU A 555 -35.26 -25.48 6.12
N LEU A 556 -34.17 -25.11 5.44
CA LEU A 556 -32.81 -25.56 5.76
C LEU A 556 -32.38 -25.18 7.18
N GLN A 557 -32.77 -23.98 7.65
CA GLN A 557 -32.47 -23.51 9.01
C GLN A 557 -32.92 -24.49 10.10
N ASN A 558 -34.00 -25.23 9.85
CA ASN A 558 -34.58 -26.19 10.78
C ASN A 558 -34.26 -27.66 10.44
N THR A 559 -33.52 -27.90 9.37
CA THR A 559 -32.94 -29.21 9.06
C THR A 559 -31.74 -29.48 9.98
N GLY A 560 -31.62 -30.71 10.49
CA GLY A 560 -30.55 -31.09 11.43
C GLY A 560 -29.14 -30.94 10.88
N ASP A 561 -28.96 -31.07 9.56
CA ASP A 561 -27.73 -30.76 8.83
C ASP A 561 -27.93 -29.49 8.00
N ARG A 562 -27.42 -28.36 8.51
CA ARG A 562 -27.52 -27.02 7.90
C ARG A 562 -26.49 -26.80 6.79
N ALA A 563 -25.96 -27.87 6.18
CA ALA A 563 -24.84 -27.81 5.23
C ALA A 563 -23.65 -27.00 5.78
N GLN A 564 -23.33 -27.19 7.06
CA GLN A 564 -22.27 -26.48 7.78
C GLN A 564 -22.44 -24.95 7.91
N LEU A 565 -23.57 -24.37 7.47
CA LEU A 565 -23.85 -22.93 7.64
C LEU A 565 -24.14 -22.60 9.11
N THR A 566 -23.53 -21.53 9.61
CA THR A 566 -23.64 -21.12 11.01
C THR A 566 -24.98 -20.42 11.32
N PRO A 567 -25.42 -20.35 12.58
CA PRO A 567 -26.58 -19.54 12.97
C PRO A 567 -26.47 -18.07 12.53
N GLU A 568 -25.26 -17.50 12.55
CA GLU A 568 -24.99 -16.12 12.12
C GLU A 568 -25.34 -15.90 10.64
N PHE A 569 -25.10 -16.90 9.78
CA PHE A 569 -25.51 -16.85 8.38
C PHE A 569 -27.03 -16.71 8.25
N PHE A 570 -27.81 -17.52 8.95
CA PHE A 570 -29.28 -17.43 8.91
C PHE A 570 -29.80 -16.11 9.50
N ASN A 571 -29.12 -15.54 10.50
CA ASN A 571 -29.45 -14.23 11.06
C ASN A 571 -29.31 -13.08 10.03
N CYS A 572 -28.55 -13.26 8.94
CA CYS A 572 -28.47 -12.29 7.86
C CYS A 572 -29.74 -12.23 6.98
N LEU A 573 -30.56 -13.29 6.97
CA LEU A 573 -31.66 -13.46 6.02
C LEU A 573 -32.95 -12.75 6.44
N TYR A 574 -33.70 -12.25 5.46
CA TYR A 574 -35.05 -11.76 5.67
C TYR A 574 -36.05 -12.92 5.75
N VAL A 575 -36.90 -12.93 6.78
CA VAL A 575 -37.92 -13.96 6.98
C VAL A 575 -39.16 -13.64 6.14
N ALA A 576 -39.39 -14.40 5.07
CA ALA A 576 -40.49 -14.17 4.13
C ALA A 576 -41.84 -14.73 4.58
N GLY A 577 -41.87 -15.50 5.68
CA GLY A 577 -43.08 -16.14 6.20
C GLY A 577 -43.51 -17.41 5.44
N GLY A 578 -42.58 -18.02 4.68
CA GLY A 578 -42.78 -19.30 4.00
C GLY A 578 -42.69 -20.53 4.92
N PRO A 579 -42.75 -21.75 4.37
CA PRO A 579 -42.54 -22.98 5.13
C PRO A 579 -41.19 -22.97 5.85
N THR A 580 -41.19 -23.39 7.11
CA THR A 580 -39.99 -23.47 7.96
C THR A 580 -39.78 -24.87 8.54
N ALA A 581 -40.68 -25.82 8.24
CA ALA A 581 -40.51 -27.19 8.69
C ALA A 581 -39.27 -27.82 8.04
N SER A 582 -38.52 -28.62 8.80
CA SER A 582 -37.39 -29.39 8.27
C SER A 582 -37.82 -30.19 7.04
N ASN A 583 -37.08 -30.05 5.94
CA ASN A 583 -37.35 -30.76 4.70
C ASN A 583 -36.31 -31.87 4.46
N PRO A 584 -36.68 -33.16 4.56
CA PRO A 584 -35.73 -34.27 4.48
C PRO A 584 -35.13 -34.46 3.07
N ALA A 585 -35.69 -33.84 2.03
CA ALA A 585 -35.17 -33.92 0.67
C ALA A 585 -33.73 -33.37 0.56
N PHE A 586 -33.37 -32.41 1.41
CA PHE A 586 -32.09 -31.72 1.35
C PHE A 586 -30.89 -32.67 1.42
N ALA A 587 -30.96 -33.71 2.25
CA ALA A 587 -29.87 -34.67 2.40
C ALA A 587 -29.60 -35.45 1.09
N GLY A 588 -30.67 -35.83 0.36
CA GLY A 588 -30.56 -36.47 -0.95
C GLY A 588 -30.01 -35.51 -2.00
N ASP A 589 -30.52 -34.28 -2.04
CA ASP A 589 -30.07 -33.24 -2.98
C ASP A 589 -28.57 -32.93 -2.81
N MET A 590 -28.08 -32.92 -1.57
CA MET A 590 -26.66 -32.74 -1.25
C MET A 590 -25.79 -33.93 -1.66
N ALA A 591 -26.27 -35.17 -1.48
CA ALA A 591 -25.55 -36.37 -1.93
C ALA A 591 -25.42 -36.40 -3.47
N ASP A 592 -26.48 -36.04 -4.18
CA ASP A 592 -26.48 -35.92 -5.63
C ASP A 592 -25.56 -34.78 -6.12
N ALA A 593 -25.57 -33.64 -5.43
CA ALA A 593 -24.66 -32.53 -5.72
C ALA A 593 -23.20 -32.92 -5.49
N THR A 594 -22.92 -33.70 -4.45
CA THR A 594 -21.59 -34.25 -4.15
C THR A 594 -21.09 -35.14 -5.27
N THR A 595 -21.94 -36.04 -5.77
CA THR A 595 -21.61 -36.92 -6.89
C THR A 595 -21.29 -36.11 -8.17
N ARG A 596 -22.08 -35.06 -8.45
CA ARG A 596 -21.81 -34.15 -9.58
C ARG A 596 -20.50 -33.38 -9.42
N ALA A 597 -20.22 -32.87 -8.23
CA ALA A 597 -18.98 -32.15 -7.94
C ALA A 597 -17.74 -33.05 -8.07
N GLN A 598 -17.83 -34.30 -7.62
CA GLN A 598 -16.77 -35.31 -7.81
C GLN A 598 -16.52 -35.58 -9.30
N ALA A 599 -17.57 -35.80 -10.09
CA ALA A 599 -17.45 -36.03 -11.53
C ALA A 599 -16.86 -34.81 -12.25
N LEU A 600 -17.26 -33.59 -11.86
CA LEU A 600 -16.73 -32.35 -12.42
C LEU A 600 -15.24 -32.17 -12.11
N ALA A 601 -14.82 -32.42 -10.87
CA ALA A 601 -13.41 -32.36 -10.49
C ALA A 601 -12.59 -33.38 -11.30
N GLN A 602 -13.06 -34.64 -11.38
CA GLN A 602 -12.37 -35.72 -12.11
C GLN A 602 -12.24 -35.41 -13.60
N ALA A 603 -13.28 -34.85 -14.22
CA ALA A 603 -13.25 -34.44 -15.63
C ALA A 603 -12.20 -33.35 -15.93
N ASN A 604 -11.74 -32.63 -14.90
CA ASN A 604 -10.72 -31.59 -15.00
C ASN A 604 -9.38 -32.01 -14.34
N GLY A 605 -9.16 -33.32 -14.13
CA GLY A 605 -7.92 -33.85 -13.59
C GLY A 605 -7.68 -33.57 -12.10
N MET A 606 -8.72 -33.23 -11.35
CA MET A 606 -8.67 -32.94 -9.91
C MET A 606 -9.53 -33.93 -9.12
N GLN A 607 -9.34 -34.00 -7.80
CA GLN A 607 -10.23 -34.74 -6.90
C GLN A 607 -11.00 -33.75 -6.03
N LEU A 608 -12.24 -34.08 -5.65
CA LEU A 608 -13.00 -33.26 -4.70
C LEU A 608 -12.24 -33.10 -3.36
N ALA A 609 -11.47 -34.11 -2.95
CA ALA A 609 -10.61 -34.05 -1.76
C ALA A 609 -9.48 -33.01 -1.85
N ASP A 610 -9.05 -32.62 -3.06
CA ASP A 610 -8.05 -31.56 -3.22
C ASP A 610 -8.63 -30.19 -2.83
N PHE A 611 -9.94 -30.00 -3.02
CA PHE A 611 -10.66 -28.79 -2.61
C PHE A 611 -10.93 -28.73 -1.10
N ALA A 612 -10.90 -29.89 -0.41
CA ALA A 612 -11.07 -29.95 1.04
C ALA A 612 -9.85 -29.41 1.83
N ARG A 613 -8.74 -29.10 1.15
CA ARG A 613 -7.48 -28.62 1.76
C ARG A 613 -7.47 -27.14 2.10
N TRP A 614 -8.52 -26.40 1.73
CA TRP A 614 -8.65 -24.97 2.01
C TRP A 614 -10.10 -24.63 2.39
N LYS A 615 -10.27 -23.57 3.16
CA LYS A 615 -11.54 -23.08 3.70
C LYS A 615 -12.11 -21.98 2.82
N ALA A 616 -13.43 -21.79 2.84
CA ALA A 616 -14.06 -20.66 2.17
C ALA A 616 -13.48 -19.30 2.62
N LEU A 617 -13.03 -19.20 3.87
CA LEU A 617 -12.30 -18.04 4.39
C LEU A 617 -10.96 -17.80 3.69
N ASP A 618 -10.24 -18.85 3.28
CA ASP A 618 -8.99 -18.73 2.54
C ASP A 618 -9.24 -18.12 1.15
N MET A 619 -10.35 -18.46 0.50
CA MET A 619 -10.77 -17.85 -0.77
C MET A 619 -11.11 -16.36 -0.60
N ALA A 620 -11.79 -15.98 0.48
CA ALA A 620 -12.02 -14.57 0.79
C ALA A 620 -10.72 -13.82 1.06
N GLY A 621 -9.76 -14.46 1.75
CA GLY A 621 -8.42 -13.94 1.93
C GLY A 621 -7.68 -13.74 0.59
N ASP A 622 -7.67 -14.78 -0.25
CA ASP A 622 -6.99 -14.76 -1.56
C ASP A 622 -7.63 -13.75 -2.53
N PHE A 623 -8.95 -13.53 -2.44
CA PHE A 623 -9.64 -12.43 -3.16
C PHE A 623 -9.06 -11.06 -2.79
N VAL A 624 -8.90 -10.78 -1.49
CA VAL A 624 -8.30 -9.52 -1.03
C VAL A 624 -6.81 -9.45 -1.36
N ARG A 625 -6.07 -10.56 -1.29
CA ARG A 625 -4.66 -10.61 -1.70
C ARG A 625 -4.47 -10.24 -3.16
N LEU A 626 -5.30 -10.77 -4.06
CA LEU A 626 -5.27 -10.41 -5.48
C LEU A 626 -5.62 -8.93 -5.69
N ALA A 627 -6.65 -8.43 -4.99
CA ALA A 627 -7.02 -7.02 -5.04
C ALA A 627 -5.88 -6.09 -4.56
N ASN A 628 -5.14 -6.50 -3.53
CA ASN A 628 -4.08 -5.69 -2.94
C ASN A 628 -2.73 -5.84 -3.66
N ALA A 629 -2.37 -7.01 -4.15
CA ALA A 629 -0.99 -7.29 -4.55
C ALA A 629 -0.81 -7.63 -6.03
N GLY A 630 -1.89 -7.75 -6.81
CA GLY A 630 -1.83 -8.14 -8.21
C GLY A 630 -1.05 -9.44 -8.41
N ASP A 631 -0.12 -9.45 -9.36
CA ASP A 631 0.73 -10.61 -9.67
C ASP A 631 1.68 -11.02 -8.53
N LEU A 632 1.99 -10.14 -7.58
CA LEU A 632 2.78 -10.52 -6.41
C LEU A 632 2.05 -11.53 -5.50
N ALA A 633 0.72 -11.56 -5.52
CA ALA A 633 -0.06 -12.53 -4.73
C ALA A 633 0.16 -13.98 -5.21
N TYR A 634 0.66 -14.20 -6.42
CA TYR A 634 0.81 -15.54 -6.99
C TYR A 634 1.81 -16.40 -6.23
N ALA A 635 2.84 -15.81 -5.63
CA ALA A 635 3.78 -16.53 -4.79
C ALA A 635 3.13 -17.13 -3.53
N ASP A 636 2.02 -16.53 -3.08
CA ASP A 636 1.33 -16.85 -1.83
C ASP A 636 0.02 -17.63 -2.07
N ILE A 637 -0.40 -17.80 -3.33
CA ILE A 637 -1.56 -18.60 -3.73
C ILE A 637 -1.08 -19.86 -4.45
N PRO A 638 -1.21 -21.06 -3.84
CA PRO A 638 -0.73 -22.29 -4.46
C PRO A 638 -1.38 -22.56 -5.83
N ALA A 639 -0.59 -22.95 -6.83
CA ALA A 639 -1.07 -23.20 -8.20
C ALA A 639 -2.24 -24.22 -8.26
N GLN A 640 -2.21 -25.23 -7.37
CA GLN A 640 -3.32 -26.18 -7.22
C GLN A 640 -4.62 -25.48 -6.80
N ARG A 641 -4.53 -24.55 -5.84
CA ARG A 641 -5.68 -23.78 -5.37
C ARG A 641 -6.19 -22.80 -6.42
N ALA A 642 -5.29 -22.12 -7.13
CA ALA A 642 -5.68 -21.26 -8.26
C ALA A 642 -6.44 -22.05 -9.34
N SER A 643 -5.96 -23.25 -9.68
CA SER A 643 -6.65 -24.15 -10.65
C SER A 643 -8.04 -24.55 -10.16
N GLN A 644 -8.21 -24.78 -8.86
CA GLN A 644 -9.49 -25.08 -8.24
C GLN A 644 -10.44 -23.87 -8.26
N TYR A 645 -9.93 -22.65 -8.04
CA TYR A 645 -10.70 -21.42 -8.21
C TYR A 645 -11.20 -21.25 -9.65
N LYS A 646 -10.36 -21.52 -10.66
CA LYS A 646 -10.79 -21.50 -12.08
C LYS A 646 -11.92 -22.49 -12.34
N LEU A 647 -11.82 -23.73 -11.82
CA LEU A 647 -12.87 -24.72 -12.01
C LEU A 647 -14.18 -24.29 -11.33
N LEU A 648 -14.11 -23.74 -10.12
CA LEU A 648 -15.29 -23.20 -9.44
C LEU A 648 -15.91 -22.04 -10.22
N ALA A 649 -15.09 -21.11 -10.72
CA ALA A 649 -15.54 -19.99 -11.55
C ALA A 649 -16.22 -20.48 -12.84
N GLN A 650 -15.64 -21.48 -13.51
CA GLN A 650 -16.20 -22.10 -14.71
C GLN A 650 -17.53 -22.81 -14.41
N ALA A 651 -17.63 -23.53 -13.29
CA ALA A 651 -18.86 -24.18 -12.87
C ALA A 651 -19.99 -23.16 -12.63
N LEU A 652 -19.65 -22.03 -12.01
CA LEU A 652 -20.60 -20.95 -11.71
C LEU A 652 -20.97 -20.12 -12.95
N SER A 653 -20.06 -19.93 -13.90
CA SER A 653 -20.31 -19.12 -15.10
C SER A 653 -21.47 -19.68 -15.95
N GLN A 654 -21.64 -21.00 -15.93
CA GLN A 654 -22.70 -21.74 -16.61
C GLN A 654 -24.07 -21.68 -15.90
N THR A 655 -24.15 -21.05 -14.73
CA THR A 655 -25.39 -20.94 -13.97
C THR A 655 -26.14 -19.66 -14.27
N ASN A 656 -27.47 -19.70 -14.16
CA ASN A 656 -28.33 -18.52 -14.17
C ASN A 656 -29.29 -18.62 -12.98
N ALA A 657 -28.94 -17.94 -11.89
CA ALA A 657 -29.72 -17.91 -10.66
C ALA A 657 -30.14 -16.48 -10.35
N SER A 658 -31.41 -16.30 -10.00
CA SER A 658 -31.93 -15.06 -9.43
C SER A 658 -32.21 -15.26 -7.94
N MET A 659 -32.17 -14.17 -7.18
CA MET A 659 -32.50 -14.19 -5.76
C MET A 659 -33.61 -13.19 -5.47
N GLN A 660 -34.56 -13.61 -4.63
CA GLN A 660 -35.51 -12.72 -3.98
C GLN A 660 -34.81 -11.91 -2.89
N MET A 661 -35.01 -10.61 -2.91
CA MET A 661 -34.41 -9.66 -1.97
C MET A 661 -35.52 -8.89 -1.23
N ASN A 662 -35.25 -8.49 0.01
CA ASN A 662 -36.02 -7.48 0.74
C ASN A 662 -35.05 -6.38 1.19
N GLY A 663 -35.07 -5.25 0.47
CA GLY A 663 -34.01 -4.25 0.57
C GLY A 663 -32.65 -4.89 0.29
N ASP A 664 -31.71 -4.73 1.21
CA ASP A 664 -30.36 -5.29 1.10
C ASP A 664 -30.23 -6.74 1.59
N ARG A 665 -31.31 -7.34 2.11
CA ARG A 665 -31.28 -8.69 2.70
C ARG A 665 -31.79 -9.74 1.71
N VAL A 666 -31.10 -10.87 1.66
CA VAL A 666 -31.56 -12.06 0.91
C VAL A 666 -32.75 -12.67 1.64
N SER A 667 -33.82 -12.99 0.91
CA SER A 667 -34.99 -13.68 1.45
C SER A 667 -34.68 -15.14 1.78
N ASP A 668 -35.19 -15.64 2.90
CA ASP A 668 -35.09 -17.07 3.28
C ASP A 668 -35.95 -17.99 2.39
N ALA A 669 -36.83 -17.42 1.55
CA ALA A 669 -37.58 -18.16 0.54
C ALA A 669 -36.72 -18.60 -0.67
N ASN A 670 -35.49 -18.09 -0.80
CA ASN A 670 -34.55 -18.59 -1.82
C ASN A 670 -34.03 -19.97 -1.44
N THR A 671 -33.56 -20.74 -2.43
CA THR A 671 -32.80 -21.96 -2.18
C THR A 671 -31.34 -21.60 -1.82
N PRO A 672 -30.62 -22.44 -1.04
CA PRO A 672 -29.19 -22.25 -0.81
C PRO A 672 -28.38 -22.29 -2.12
N ALA A 673 -28.83 -23.07 -3.11
CA ALA A 673 -28.19 -23.18 -4.41
C ALA A 673 -28.27 -21.87 -5.20
N ASP A 674 -29.45 -21.26 -5.30
CA ASP A 674 -29.64 -20.02 -6.05
C ASP A 674 -28.92 -18.85 -5.38
N MET A 675 -28.98 -18.80 -4.04
CA MET A 675 -28.25 -17.79 -3.27
C MET A 675 -26.75 -17.88 -3.51
N PHE A 676 -26.18 -19.07 -3.35
CA PHE A 676 -24.76 -19.29 -3.56
C PHE A 676 -24.34 -18.92 -4.99
N LYS A 677 -25.06 -19.41 -6.00
CA LYS A 677 -24.75 -19.14 -7.41
C LYS A 677 -24.82 -17.65 -7.73
N ALA A 678 -25.85 -16.95 -7.28
CA ALA A 678 -26.04 -15.53 -7.58
C ALA A 678 -25.02 -14.62 -6.88
N ARG A 679 -24.48 -15.01 -5.71
CA ARG A 679 -23.42 -14.27 -5.01
C ARG A 679 -22.01 -14.64 -5.46
N PHE A 680 -21.72 -15.92 -5.61
CA PHE A 680 -20.36 -16.39 -5.84
C PHE A 680 -20.00 -16.41 -7.33
N LYS A 681 -20.96 -16.46 -8.26
CA LYS A 681 -20.68 -16.27 -9.70
C LYS A 681 -19.97 -14.93 -9.99
N PRO A 682 -20.54 -13.76 -9.62
CA PRO A 682 -19.86 -12.48 -9.83
C PRO A 682 -18.58 -12.36 -8.98
N LEU A 683 -18.55 -12.90 -7.76
CA LEU A 683 -17.34 -12.88 -6.92
C LEU A 683 -16.16 -13.57 -7.62
N MET A 684 -16.38 -14.77 -8.14
CA MET A 684 -15.34 -15.53 -8.85
C MET A 684 -14.95 -14.85 -10.17
N ALA A 685 -15.89 -14.20 -10.86
CA ALA A 685 -15.58 -13.43 -12.06
C ALA A 685 -14.68 -12.22 -11.75
N ILE A 686 -14.96 -11.49 -10.66
CA ILE A 686 -14.12 -10.40 -10.18
C ILE A 686 -12.75 -10.94 -9.79
N MET A 687 -12.68 -12.05 -9.04
CA MET A 687 -11.42 -12.66 -8.64
C MET A 687 -10.52 -12.97 -9.83
N LEU A 688 -11.08 -13.52 -10.92
CA LEU A 688 -10.33 -13.79 -12.16
C LEU A 688 -9.89 -12.50 -12.86
N LYS A 689 -10.71 -11.44 -12.87
CA LYS A 689 -10.31 -10.13 -13.41
C LYS A 689 -9.15 -9.51 -12.64
N LEU A 690 -9.18 -9.59 -11.32
CA LEU A 690 -8.08 -9.10 -10.48
C LEU A 690 -6.78 -9.87 -10.73
N ALA A 691 -6.88 -11.16 -11.02
CA ALA A 691 -5.77 -12.03 -11.40
C ALA A 691 -5.33 -11.91 -12.89
N ASP A 692 -6.04 -11.14 -13.71
CA ASP A 692 -5.70 -10.90 -15.12
C ASP A 692 -5.33 -9.42 -15.36
N GLY A 693 -4.77 -8.77 -14.34
CA GLY A 693 -4.24 -7.42 -14.41
C GLY A 693 -2.97 -7.31 -15.25
N LEU A 694 -2.56 -6.08 -15.58
CA LEU A 694 -1.26 -5.88 -16.21
C LEU A 694 -0.14 -6.34 -15.26
N PRO A 695 0.97 -6.88 -15.80
CA PRO A 695 2.10 -7.27 -14.98
C PRO A 695 2.66 -6.07 -14.22
N SER A 696 3.15 -6.33 -13.02
CA SER A 696 3.63 -5.29 -12.11
C SER A 696 4.88 -5.70 -11.34
N GLU A 697 5.25 -6.99 -11.33
CA GLU A 697 6.48 -7.50 -10.73
C GLU A 697 7.73 -6.96 -11.44
N HIS A 698 7.91 -7.25 -12.74
CA HIS A 698 9.05 -6.79 -13.53
C HIS A 698 8.62 -6.45 -14.96
N ILE A 699 8.71 -5.18 -15.33
CA ILE A 699 8.18 -4.66 -16.60
C ILE A 699 9.14 -3.67 -17.27
N ARG A 700 9.01 -3.52 -18.58
CA ARG A 700 9.60 -2.42 -19.35
C ARG A 700 8.51 -1.58 -19.99
N LEU A 701 8.58 -0.27 -19.79
CA LEU A 701 7.74 0.73 -20.42
C LEU A 701 8.45 1.33 -21.63
N ASP A 702 7.75 1.41 -22.76
CA ASP A 702 8.13 2.18 -23.93
C ASP A 702 7.25 3.44 -24.00
N LEU A 703 7.86 4.60 -23.72
CA LEU A 703 7.15 5.88 -23.65
C LEU A 703 6.81 6.45 -25.04
N LYS A 704 7.45 5.94 -26.10
CA LYS A 704 7.22 6.37 -27.48
C LYS A 704 6.04 5.65 -28.10
N THR A 705 5.96 4.33 -27.91
CA THR A 705 4.83 3.51 -28.39
C THR A 705 3.67 3.46 -27.40
N ASN A 706 3.90 3.89 -26.15
CA ASN A 706 2.97 3.73 -25.03
C ASN A 706 2.62 2.25 -24.77
N SER A 707 3.60 1.36 -24.88
CA SER A 707 3.45 -0.08 -24.61
C SER A 707 4.19 -0.52 -23.36
N LEU A 708 3.76 -1.63 -22.80
CA LEU A 708 4.41 -2.31 -21.67
C LEU A 708 4.78 -3.74 -22.09
N VAL A 709 5.95 -4.21 -21.65
CA VAL A 709 6.41 -5.59 -21.82
C VAL A 709 6.62 -6.22 -20.45
N ASN A 710 6.10 -7.43 -20.24
CA ASN A 710 6.41 -8.25 -19.06
C ASN A 710 7.83 -8.82 -19.20
N LEU A 711 8.69 -8.55 -18.22
CA LEU A 711 10.03 -9.12 -18.13
C LEU A 711 10.11 -10.28 -17.11
N SER A 712 9.04 -10.50 -16.35
CA SER A 712 8.94 -11.58 -15.37
C SER A 712 8.94 -12.95 -16.06
N THR A 713 9.58 -13.93 -15.42
CA THR A 713 9.65 -15.31 -15.94
C THR A 713 8.66 -16.27 -15.26
N THR A 714 8.03 -15.82 -14.17
CA THR A 714 7.04 -16.60 -13.41
C THR A 714 5.71 -16.63 -14.17
N PRO A 715 5.21 -17.81 -14.56
CA PRO A 715 3.89 -17.91 -15.19
C PRO A 715 2.78 -17.61 -14.18
N SER A 716 1.69 -17.00 -14.64
CA SER A 716 0.50 -16.83 -13.82
C SER A 716 -0.07 -18.20 -13.42
N PRO A 717 -0.42 -18.42 -12.15
CA PRO A 717 -1.19 -19.59 -11.74
C PRO A 717 -2.68 -19.46 -12.14
N PHE A 718 -3.13 -18.26 -12.53
CA PHE A 718 -4.50 -17.91 -12.92
C PHE A 718 -4.79 -17.97 -14.42
#